data_AF-A0A7D5UTD3-F1
#
_entry.id   AF-A0A7D5UTD3-F1
#
_cell.length_a   1.000
_cell.length_b   1.000
_cell.length_c   1.000
_cell.angle_alpha   90.00
_cell.angle_beta   90.00
_cell.angle_gamma   90.00
#
_symmetry.space_group_name_H-M   'P 1'
#
loop_
_entity.id
_entity.type
_entity.pdbx_description
1 polymer ?
#
loop_
_entity_poly.entity_id
_entity_poly.type
_entity_poly.pdbx_seq_one_letter_code
_entity_poly.pdbx_strand_id
1 'polypeptide(L)'
;MESRPISELSNSQIAELFNKSFEDYIGTLVNFTAESMSNYITLNYLSKAHSHAFYGSDNPDEPIGFALIAIRPDKPTETRLGAMGIVKASRGKGVGPKALKMVFDAEKARGMSTVGFECIQQNAPAVKMYTNAGCIITRELLGWQHTPRQGEFPADSEPKPCSFEEVDALVKTYAAGDLPWQAWGFDKTPETNRAFRLGDAYCVVTDPEDKEKDTVKLACLIVAPQSRRKGEATRLAKAMMGRFPEKKWMVPPIFPKEYGQGLAKKLGFQKTELTQYQLDNQCICVAHNFTSVLHPPADIHLHLNRHPLDGGLVQDRELIRRYDAVEKGQYANKPHQATQNTNGLSPTTNQIFPDPANIRRARVIFSTVLPGTSLKVVGMGDFNASYLDQRNVRGGFAKDTVTINGRSIRNQKLGLIRSQTPGTGLLGLGLSEGVAAAEKYHTVVDNLVTEGHIERAAFSLFLNRSSSSSNVTGIILFGGIDTEKYMGNLATLPLVPGFKPGAGVVAYAVHTSGLALDKDNGQDLTFLLNEYVKPVWDNLGVEIAQKRAFIDCKYTEDEGRDVTVDVAFPNKMNNVPLRKLVVDTGNPGLLKLLGLKLEPPCIFGLQGTSANNSTGNRFVIVGSNVLRSAHVVYNATNKQVGIIQANVGSTSCNIVGLKAGTDSPAVTGANANQTNNQPRSEGNSAGDMVTRRCVWTVAIILSTVVFPDI
;
A
#
# COMPACT_ATOMS: atom_id res chain seq x y z
N MET A 1 3.28 0.24 35.64
CA MET A 1 4.08 1.01 34.66
C MET A 1 3.11 1.84 33.86
N GLU A 2 3.36 3.14 33.80
CA GLU A 2 2.45 4.14 33.24
C GLU A 2 3.14 4.89 32.09
N SER A 3 2.36 5.65 31.31
CA SER A 3 2.85 6.51 30.22
C SER A 3 2.13 7.85 30.30
N ARG A 4 2.85 8.94 30.58
CA ARG A 4 2.32 10.31 30.60
C ARG A 4 2.91 11.14 29.45
N PRO A 5 2.22 12.14 28.90
CA PRO A 5 2.76 13.04 27.89
C PRO A 5 4.04 13.75 28.37
N ILE A 6 5.10 13.79 27.55
CA ILE A 6 6.36 14.45 27.95
C ILE A 6 6.23 15.98 28.07
N SER A 7 5.09 16.56 27.64
CA SER A 7 4.70 17.94 27.92
C SER A 7 4.57 18.27 29.41
N GLU A 8 4.41 17.27 30.28
CA GLU A 8 4.45 17.43 31.75
C GLU A 8 5.86 17.73 32.28
N LEU A 9 6.91 17.49 31.47
CA LEU A 9 8.31 17.70 31.85
C LEU A 9 8.90 18.99 31.25
N SER A 10 9.63 19.73 32.07
CA SER A 10 10.49 20.84 31.64
C SER A 10 11.61 20.35 30.73
N ASN A 11 12.20 21.25 29.93
CA ASN A 11 13.32 20.87 29.06
C ASN A 11 14.56 20.41 29.85
N SER A 12 14.73 20.82 31.11
CA SER A 12 15.79 20.30 31.99
C SER A 12 15.54 18.84 32.34
N GLN A 13 14.36 18.51 32.87
CA GLN A 13 13.98 17.14 33.21
C GLN A 13 14.02 16.20 32.00
N ILE A 14 13.65 16.68 30.80
CA ILE A 14 13.78 15.90 29.55
C ILE A 14 15.26 15.68 29.19
N ALA A 15 16.12 16.70 29.32
CA ALA A 15 17.55 16.57 29.08
C ALA A 15 18.22 15.61 30.08
N GLU A 16 17.93 15.76 31.38
CA GLU A 16 18.41 14.89 32.46
C GLU A 16 17.99 13.42 32.23
N LEU A 17 16.71 13.18 31.90
CA LEU A 17 16.18 11.86 31.59
C LEU A 17 16.79 11.27 30.30
N PHE A 18 17.07 12.10 29.29
CA PHE A 18 17.79 11.69 28.09
C PHE A 18 19.20 11.23 28.46
N ASN A 19 19.98 12.09 29.13
CA ASN A 19 21.37 11.84 29.49
C ASN A 19 21.48 10.57 30.38
N LYS A 20 20.62 10.44 31.41
CA LYS A 20 20.52 9.27 32.31
C LYS A 20 20.07 7.97 31.62
N SER A 21 19.43 8.07 30.45
CA SER A 21 19.07 6.91 29.63
C SER A 21 20.14 6.52 28.61
N PHE A 22 21.09 7.41 28.31
CA PHE A 22 22.12 7.27 27.27
C PHE A 22 23.57 7.28 27.80
N GLU A 23 23.78 7.30 29.13
CA GLU A 23 25.08 7.35 29.83
C GLU A 23 26.14 6.31 29.42
N ASP A 24 25.70 5.21 28.80
CA ASP A 24 26.52 4.07 28.36
C ASP A 24 26.08 3.58 26.96
N TYR A 25 25.48 4.46 26.17
CA TYR A 25 24.94 4.14 24.85
C TYR A 25 26.02 4.04 23.78
N ILE A 26 25.85 3.11 22.83
CA ILE A 26 26.82 2.91 21.74
C ILE A 26 26.69 3.99 20.67
N GLY A 27 27.68 4.88 20.60
CA GLY A 27 27.75 5.99 19.65
C GLY A 27 28.45 7.20 20.26
N THR A 28 28.17 8.39 19.72
CA THR A 28 28.59 9.64 20.35
C THR A 28 27.66 9.93 21.55
N LEU A 29 28.22 10.01 22.76
CA LEU A 29 27.47 10.54 23.90
C LEU A 29 27.09 12.00 23.64
N VAL A 30 25.80 12.30 23.75
CA VAL A 30 25.27 13.67 23.70
C VAL A 30 24.78 13.99 25.11
N ASN A 31 25.38 15.01 25.72
CA ASN A 31 24.98 15.53 27.02
C ASN A 31 24.16 16.81 26.82
N PHE A 32 22.84 16.68 26.87
CA PHE A 32 21.94 17.81 26.65
C PHE A 32 21.86 18.75 27.85
N THR A 33 21.76 20.03 27.56
CA THR A 33 21.26 21.10 28.43
C THR A 33 19.78 21.38 28.11
N ALA A 34 19.06 22.10 28.98
CA ALA A 34 17.66 22.49 28.71
C ALA A 34 17.49 23.31 27.41
N GLU A 35 18.48 24.13 27.06
CA GLU A 35 18.52 24.92 25.83
C GLU A 35 18.77 24.04 24.60
N SER A 36 19.82 23.22 24.61
CA SER A 36 20.14 22.32 23.49
C SER A 36 19.07 21.24 23.28
N MET A 37 18.35 20.83 24.34
CA MET A 37 17.14 20.00 24.23
C MET A 37 15.98 20.76 23.55
N SER A 38 15.81 22.06 23.82
CA SER A 38 14.82 22.91 23.12
C SER A 38 15.10 23.00 21.62
N ASN A 39 16.38 23.17 21.26
CA ASN A 39 16.83 23.23 19.87
C ASN A 39 16.68 21.84 19.21
N TYR A 40 17.02 20.76 19.91
CA TYR A 40 16.85 19.38 19.43
C TYR A 40 15.38 19.04 19.14
N ILE A 41 14.46 19.41 20.05
CA ILE A 41 13.01 19.27 19.87
C ILE A 41 12.54 19.99 18.60
N THR A 42 12.97 21.23 18.41
CA THR A 42 12.58 22.07 17.27
C THR A 42 13.13 21.52 15.95
N LEU A 43 14.43 21.22 15.88
CA LEU A 43 15.12 20.75 14.67
C LEU A 43 14.68 19.35 14.23
N ASN A 44 14.23 18.49 15.16
CA ASN A 44 13.78 17.13 14.86
C ASN A 44 12.25 17.01 14.74
N TYR A 45 11.51 18.12 14.74
CA TYR A 45 10.03 18.18 14.68
C TYR A 45 9.32 17.37 15.81
N LEU A 46 9.90 17.35 17.02
CA LEU A 46 9.41 16.52 18.12
C LEU A 46 8.17 17.14 18.78
N SER A 47 7.06 16.41 18.80
CA SER A 47 5.83 16.81 19.46
C SER A 47 5.84 16.34 20.92
N LYS A 48 5.95 17.27 21.88
CA LYS A 48 5.86 16.94 23.31
C LYS A 48 4.54 16.26 23.70
N ALA A 49 3.44 16.60 23.01
CA ALA A 49 2.12 16.02 23.27
C ALA A 49 1.98 14.58 22.72
N HIS A 50 2.74 14.21 21.68
CA HIS A 50 2.81 12.82 21.22
C HIS A 50 3.87 11.99 21.95
N SER A 51 4.92 12.65 22.45
CA SER A 51 6.02 12.03 23.18
C SER A 51 5.62 11.56 24.58
N HIS A 52 6.31 10.54 25.09
CA HIS A 52 5.96 9.81 26.30
C HIS A 52 7.09 9.88 27.35
N ALA A 53 6.72 10.04 28.62
CA ALA A 53 7.52 9.66 29.79
C ALA A 53 6.91 8.39 30.41
N PHE A 54 7.76 7.41 30.76
CA PHE A 54 7.33 6.12 31.33
C PHE A 54 7.66 6.05 32.81
N TYR A 55 6.69 5.65 33.64
CA TYR A 55 6.82 5.62 35.11
C TYR A 55 6.77 4.19 35.65
N GLY A 56 7.50 3.94 36.73
CA GLY A 56 7.50 2.65 37.43
C GLY A 56 6.17 2.39 38.14
N SER A 57 5.92 1.13 38.52
CA SER A 57 4.88 0.85 39.53
C SER A 57 5.39 1.10 40.95
N ASP A 58 6.71 0.99 41.14
CA ASP A 58 7.38 1.06 42.44
C ASP A 58 7.89 2.49 42.77
N ASN A 59 7.87 3.38 41.75
CA ASN A 59 8.15 4.81 41.85
C ASN A 59 7.29 5.52 40.77
N PRO A 60 6.17 6.15 41.14
CA PRO A 60 5.23 6.78 40.21
C PRO A 60 5.60 8.23 39.85
N ASP A 61 6.63 8.80 40.50
CA ASP A 61 7.01 10.21 40.41
C ASP A 61 8.32 10.43 39.63
N GLU A 62 9.23 9.44 39.63
CA GLU A 62 10.44 9.46 38.79
C GLU A 62 10.23 8.71 37.46
N PRO A 63 10.47 9.34 36.30
CA PRO A 63 10.39 8.67 35.01
C PRO A 63 11.56 7.70 34.80
N ILE A 64 11.25 6.44 34.49
CA ILE A 64 12.20 5.35 34.22
C ILE A 64 12.60 5.23 32.74
N GLY A 65 12.08 6.11 31.88
CA GLY A 65 12.41 6.16 30.46
C GLY A 65 11.49 7.10 29.68
N PHE A 66 11.73 7.21 28.38
CA PHE A 66 10.98 8.09 27.49
C PHE A 66 10.93 7.57 26.05
N ALA A 67 10.02 8.13 25.25
CA ALA A 67 9.97 8.02 23.79
C ALA A 67 9.60 9.38 23.19
N LEU A 68 10.45 9.94 22.32
CA LEU A 68 10.18 11.20 21.62
C LEU A 68 9.59 10.91 20.24
N ILE A 69 8.42 11.47 19.95
CA ILE A 69 7.68 11.28 18.70
C ILE A 69 7.77 12.56 17.86
N ALA A 70 8.19 12.42 16.60
CA ALA A 70 8.19 13.51 15.62
C ALA A 70 6.96 13.45 14.71
N ILE A 71 6.46 14.62 14.31
CA ILE A 71 5.33 14.79 13.40
C ILE A 71 5.73 15.76 12.29
N ARG A 72 5.37 15.46 11.05
CA ARG A 72 5.68 16.32 9.89
C ARG A 72 4.38 16.75 9.18
N PRO A 73 4.14 18.05 8.94
CA PRO A 73 2.96 18.52 8.21
C PRO A 73 2.86 17.93 6.79
N ASP A 74 3.99 17.59 6.16
CA ASP A 74 4.07 16.96 4.85
C ASP A 74 3.92 15.42 4.88
N LYS A 75 3.77 14.82 6.07
CA LYS A 75 3.48 13.39 6.29
C LYS A 75 2.35 13.20 7.33
N PRO A 76 1.10 13.62 7.03
CA PRO A 76 0.01 13.68 8.01
C PRO A 76 -0.50 12.32 8.55
N THR A 77 0.03 11.19 8.04
CA THR A 77 -0.31 9.84 8.51
C THR A 77 0.91 9.01 8.90
N GLU A 78 2.10 9.61 9.00
CA GLU A 78 3.31 8.96 9.51
C GLU A 78 3.88 9.77 10.67
N THR A 79 4.33 9.08 11.70
CA THR A 79 5.16 9.70 12.75
C THR A 79 6.47 8.96 12.89
N ARG A 80 7.42 9.58 13.61
CA ARG A 80 8.76 9.02 13.81
C ARG A 80 9.06 8.82 15.28
N LEU A 81 9.51 7.63 15.67
CA LEU A 81 10.14 7.42 16.98
C LEU A 81 11.56 8.01 16.94
N GLY A 82 11.67 9.32 17.19
CA GLY A 82 12.89 10.08 16.98
C GLY A 82 14.02 9.78 17.96
N ALA A 83 13.66 9.38 19.19
CA ALA A 83 14.56 8.82 20.19
C ALA A 83 13.76 7.99 21.22
N MET A 84 14.37 6.97 21.81
CA MET A 84 13.79 6.18 22.90
C MET A 84 14.89 5.79 23.88
N GLY A 85 14.66 5.95 25.19
CA GLY A 85 15.65 5.66 26.23
C GLY A 85 15.01 5.08 27.49
N ILE A 86 15.68 4.13 28.12
CA ILE A 86 15.30 3.54 29.41
C ILE A 86 16.48 3.71 30.37
N VAL A 87 16.23 4.27 31.57
CA VAL A 87 17.29 4.48 32.57
C VAL A 87 17.90 3.15 32.99
N LYS A 88 19.22 3.12 33.22
CA LYS A 88 20.01 1.90 33.40
C LYS A 88 19.46 0.93 34.44
N ALA A 89 19.04 1.44 35.60
CA ALA A 89 18.44 0.66 36.69
C ALA A 89 17.11 -0.03 36.33
N SER A 90 16.47 0.35 35.23
CA SER A 90 15.19 -0.18 34.74
C SER A 90 15.31 -1.03 33.47
N ARG A 91 16.52 -1.16 32.91
CA ARG A 91 16.80 -2.06 31.78
C ARG A 91 16.76 -3.53 32.23
N GLY A 92 16.67 -4.46 31.27
CA GLY A 92 16.52 -5.90 31.53
C GLY A 92 15.13 -6.33 32.04
N LYS A 93 14.44 -5.50 32.82
CA LYS A 93 13.12 -5.75 33.46
C LYS A 93 11.92 -5.73 32.48
N GLY A 94 12.14 -5.92 31.18
CA GLY A 94 11.08 -5.90 30.16
C GLY A 94 10.40 -4.53 29.91
N VAL A 95 10.98 -3.43 30.41
CA VAL A 95 10.40 -2.07 30.29
C VAL A 95 10.37 -1.61 28.82
N GLY A 96 11.46 -1.77 28.07
CA GLY A 96 11.56 -1.35 26.66
C GLY A 96 10.44 -1.91 25.76
N PRO A 97 10.21 -3.24 25.70
CA PRO A 97 9.11 -3.81 24.93
C PRO A 97 7.72 -3.30 25.33
N LYS A 98 7.47 -3.08 26.63
CA LYS A 98 6.20 -2.52 27.11
C LYS A 98 6.01 -1.08 26.65
N ALA A 99 7.05 -0.25 26.83
CA ALA A 99 7.06 1.15 26.43
C ALA A 99 6.87 1.31 24.91
N LEU A 100 7.55 0.47 24.11
CA LEU A 100 7.41 0.45 22.66
C LEU A 100 5.98 0.08 22.21
N LYS A 101 5.36 -0.92 22.87
CA LYS A 101 3.95 -1.24 22.61
C LYS A 101 3.03 -0.06 22.92
N MET A 102 3.23 0.63 24.04
CA MET A 102 2.42 1.80 24.41
C MET A 102 2.55 2.96 23.41
N VAL A 103 3.72 3.15 22.80
CA VAL A 103 3.91 4.10 21.68
C VAL A 103 3.08 3.67 20.46
N PHE A 104 3.23 2.43 20.00
CA PHE A 104 2.52 1.95 18.80
C PHE A 104 0.99 1.92 19.01
N ASP A 105 0.52 1.54 20.20
CA ASP A 105 -0.90 1.60 20.56
C ASP A 105 -1.43 3.05 20.50
N ALA A 106 -0.66 4.03 20.99
CA ALA A 106 -1.05 5.44 21.02
C ALA A 106 -1.05 6.07 19.62
N GLU A 107 -0.02 5.86 18.81
CA GLU A 107 0.04 6.39 17.43
C GLU A 107 -1.03 5.76 16.53
N LYS A 108 -1.32 4.48 16.72
CA LYS A 108 -2.44 3.78 16.08
C LYS A 108 -3.80 4.35 16.51
N ALA A 109 -3.97 4.66 17.80
CA ALA A 109 -5.19 5.32 18.31
C ALA A 109 -5.34 6.76 17.79
N ARG A 110 -4.22 7.44 17.45
CA ARG A 110 -4.17 8.73 16.75
C ARG A 110 -4.42 8.62 15.24
N GLY A 111 -4.66 7.41 14.71
CA GLY A 111 -4.95 7.17 13.29
C GLY A 111 -3.72 7.14 12.38
N MET A 112 -2.51 7.06 12.94
CA MET A 112 -1.29 6.96 12.14
C MET A 112 -1.21 5.61 11.40
N SER A 113 -0.66 5.65 10.19
CA SER A 113 -0.47 4.46 9.34
C SER A 113 0.83 3.72 9.66
N THR A 114 1.88 4.47 10.03
CA THR A 114 3.26 3.99 10.16
C THR A 114 3.98 4.80 11.25
N VAL A 115 4.75 4.11 12.10
CA VAL A 115 5.75 4.71 12.99
C VAL A 115 7.14 4.29 12.50
N GLY A 116 7.84 5.21 11.82
CA GLY A 116 9.19 5.00 11.26
C GLY A 116 10.29 5.44 12.22
N PHE A 117 11.49 4.86 12.12
CA PHE A 117 12.65 5.30 12.90
C PHE A 117 13.98 4.75 12.37
N GLU A 118 15.07 5.36 12.80
CA GLU A 118 16.44 4.94 12.50
C GLU A 118 17.06 4.25 13.74
N CYS A 119 17.69 3.10 13.56
CA CYS A 119 18.33 2.35 14.65
C CYS A 119 19.73 1.86 14.26
N ILE A 120 20.72 2.10 15.11
CA ILE A 120 22.11 1.66 14.93
C ILE A 120 22.19 0.14 14.74
N GLN A 121 22.77 -0.34 13.64
CA GLN A 121 22.85 -1.77 13.29
C GLN A 121 23.61 -2.57 14.36
N GLN A 122 24.63 -1.94 14.97
CA GLN A 122 25.44 -2.48 16.05
C GLN A 122 24.65 -2.64 17.36
N ASN A 123 23.48 -2.01 17.51
CA ASN A 123 22.63 -2.14 18.68
C ASN A 123 21.75 -3.40 18.58
N ALA A 124 22.39 -4.56 18.52
CA ALA A 124 21.72 -5.85 18.39
C ALA A 124 20.60 -6.09 19.44
N PRO A 125 20.71 -5.66 20.71
CA PRO A 125 19.61 -5.72 21.67
C PRO A 125 18.39 -4.88 21.25
N ALA A 126 18.59 -3.65 20.79
CA ALA A 126 17.51 -2.78 20.34
C ALA A 126 16.90 -3.27 19.01
N VAL A 127 17.73 -3.64 18.02
CA VAL A 127 17.26 -4.22 16.75
C VAL A 127 16.38 -5.44 17.01
N LYS A 128 16.81 -6.35 17.90
CA LYS A 128 16.01 -7.52 18.31
C LYS A 128 14.71 -7.13 19.03
N MET A 129 14.73 -6.10 19.87
CA MET A 129 13.52 -5.57 20.52
C MET A 129 12.51 -5.04 19.48
N TYR A 130 12.97 -4.24 18.52
CA TYR A 130 12.12 -3.66 17.47
C TYR A 130 11.54 -4.74 16.54
N THR A 131 12.36 -5.69 16.06
CA THR A 131 11.85 -6.78 15.21
C THR A 131 10.87 -7.69 15.96
N ASN A 132 11.11 -7.97 17.25
CA ASN A 132 10.17 -8.72 18.08
C ASN A 132 8.84 -7.98 18.32
N ALA A 133 8.83 -6.65 18.19
CA ALA A 133 7.63 -5.80 18.24
C ALA A 133 6.98 -5.59 16.85
N GLY A 134 7.38 -6.36 15.83
CA GLY A 134 6.81 -6.30 14.49
C GLY A 134 7.31 -5.13 13.64
N CYS A 135 8.49 -4.56 13.93
CA CYS A 135 9.10 -3.53 13.08
C CYS A 135 9.89 -4.17 11.94
N ILE A 136 9.69 -3.69 10.70
CA ILE A 136 10.37 -4.18 9.50
C ILE A 136 11.67 -3.40 9.32
N ILE A 137 12.81 -4.06 9.09
CA ILE A 137 14.00 -3.39 8.56
C ILE A 137 13.75 -3.10 7.06
N THR A 138 13.58 -1.83 6.71
CA THR A 138 13.24 -1.43 5.34
C THR A 138 14.50 -1.21 4.50
N ARG A 139 15.52 -0.49 5.00
CA ARG A 139 16.81 -0.31 4.29
C ARG A 139 18.02 -0.08 5.20
N GLU A 140 19.22 -0.21 4.62
CA GLU A 140 20.49 0.21 5.24
C GLU A 140 20.70 1.72 5.07
N LEU A 141 20.99 2.40 6.17
CA LEU A 141 21.50 3.77 6.18
C LEU A 141 23.01 3.73 6.48
N LEU A 142 23.80 4.29 5.58
CA LEU A 142 25.26 4.18 5.61
C LEU A 142 25.90 5.54 5.84
N GLY A 143 26.99 5.54 6.62
CA GLY A 143 27.90 6.65 6.72
C GLY A 143 29.16 6.37 5.91
N TRP A 144 29.88 7.43 5.56
CA TRP A 144 31.09 7.35 4.76
C TRP A 144 32.14 8.32 5.27
N GLN A 145 33.42 7.95 5.16
CA GLN A 145 34.54 8.82 5.53
C GLN A 145 35.66 8.76 4.48
N HIS A 146 36.36 9.88 4.31
CA HIS A 146 37.59 9.99 3.53
C HIS A 146 38.52 11.03 4.16
N THR A 147 39.83 10.84 4.05
CA THR A 147 40.81 11.91 4.29
C THR A 147 41.59 12.06 3.00
N PRO A 148 41.39 13.14 2.23
CA PRO A 148 42.13 13.38 1.00
C PRO A 148 43.64 13.44 1.25
N ARG A 149 44.43 13.21 0.21
CA ARG A 149 45.84 13.62 0.20
C ARG A 149 45.95 14.98 -0.47
N GLN A 150 46.99 15.75 -0.11
CA GLN A 150 47.29 17.01 -0.78
C GLN A 150 47.47 16.78 -2.29
N GLY A 151 46.72 17.51 -3.11
CA GLY A 151 46.70 17.34 -4.57
C GLY A 151 45.85 16.17 -5.10
N GLU A 152 45.13 15.43 -4.27
CA GLU A 152 44.27 14.31 -4.74
C GLU A 152 43.03 14.80 -5.52
N PHE A 153 42.57 16.01 -5.22
CA PHE A 153 41.45 16.67 -5.90
C PHE A 153 41.83 18.11 -6.31
N PRO A 154 41.33 18.61 -7.46
CA PRO A 154 41.63 19.96 -7.92
C PRO A 154 40.98 21.01 -7.02
N ALA A 155 41.73 22.05 -6.68
CA ALA A 155 41.24 23.22 -5.94
C ALA A 155 40.70 24.33 -6.89
N ASP A 156 40.99 24.19 -8.19
CA ASP A 156 40.84 25.21 -9.25
C ASP A 156 39.38 25.57 -9.60
N SER A 157 38.40 24.84 -9.07
CA SER A 157 36.97 25.17 -9.19
C SER A 157 36.41 25.72 -7.87
N GLU A 158 36.43 27.03 -7.66
CA GLU A 158 35.99 27.62 -6.39
C GLU A 158 34.47 27.48 -6.12
N PRO A 159 34.05 26.79 -5.04
CA PRO A 159 32.66 26.79 -4.58
C PRO A 159 32.31 28.13 -3.92
N LYS A 160 31.18 28.72 -4.30
CA LYS A 160 30.73 30.01 -3.78
C LYS A 160 29.81 29.81 -2.58
N PRO A 161 29.92 30.61 -1.50
CA PRO A 161 28.94 30.60 -0.41
C PRO A 161 27.51 30.85 -0.92
N CYS A 162 26.53 30.25 -0.25
CA CYS A 162 25.10 30.46 -0.48
C CYS A 162 24.34 30.49 0.86
N SER A 163 23.04 30.80 0.85
CA SER A 163 22.24 30.75 2.08
C SER A 163 21.79 29.31 2.41
N PHE A 164 21.44 29.06 3.66
CA PHE A 164 20.82 27.79 4.06
C PHE A 164 19.41 27.64 3.48
N GLU A 165 18.73 28.76 3.24
CA GLU A 165 17.37 28.86 2.70
C GLU A 165 17.33 28.44 1.23
N GLU A 166 18.35 28.79 0.44
CA GLU A 166 18.49 28.33 -0.95
C GLU A 166 18.63 26.80 -1.01
N VAL A 167 19.46 26.21 -0.14
CA VAL A 167 19.64 24.75 -0.10
C VAL A 167 18.40 24.04 0.46
N ASP A 168 17.76 24.58 1.50
CA ASP A 168 16.57 23.97 2.10
C ASP A 168 15.37 24.04 1.14
N ALA A 169 15.17 25.14 0.42
CA ALA A 169 14.17 25.23 -0.63
C ALA A 169 14.39 24.17 -1.74
N LEU A 170 15.65 23.94 -2.15
CA LEU A 170 15.98 22.86 -3.08
C LEU A 170 15.71 21.47 -2.49
N VAL A 171 15.97 21.24 -1.20
CA VAL A 171 15.66 19.97 -0.52
C VAL A 171 14.14 19.75 -0.47
N LYS A 172 13.37 20.71 0.06
CA LYS A 172 11.91 20.58 0.18
C LYS A 172 11.19 20.47 -1.16
N THR A 173 11.75 21.01 -2.25
CA THR A 173 11.16 20.94 -3.60
C THR A 173 11.62 19.72 -4.41
N TYR A 174 12.87 19.27 -4.26
CA TYR A 174 13.50 18.32 -5.20
C TYR A 174 14.25 17.13 -4.59
N ALA A 175 14.29 16.99 -3.26
CA ALA A 175 14.80 15.77 -2.63
C ALA A 175 13.83 14.59 -2.83
N ALA A 176 14.28 13.37 -2.51
CA ALA A 176 13.42 12.20 -2.58
C ALA A 176 12.46 12.17 -1.37
N GLY A 177 11.15 12.03 -1.62
CA GLY A 177 10.12 12.07 -0.57
C GLY A 177 10.16 10.90 0.42
N ASP A 178 10.92 9.85 0.11
CA ASP A 178 11.19 8.69 0.97
C ASP A 178 12.50 8.80 1.76
N LEU A 179 13.16 9.97 1.77
CA LEU A 179 14.34 10.20 2.60
C LEU A 179 14.03 9.91 4.09
N PRO A 180 14.97 9.26 4.81
CA PRO A 180 14.90 9.11 6.27
C PRO A 180 14.68 10.45 6.96
N TRP A 181 14.00 10.45 8.09
CA TRP A 181 13.62 11.68 8.77
C TRP A 181 14.84 12.46 9.26
N GLN A 182 15.91 11.77 9.68
CA GLN A 182 17.20 12.38 9.99
C GLN A 182 17.85 13.11 8.79
N ALA A 183 17.54 12.72 7.55
CA ALA A 183 18.11 13.28 6.33
C ALA A 183 17.21 14.33 5.64
N TRP A 184 16.06 14.68 6.24
CA TRP A 184 15.11 15.66 5.67
C TRP A 184 15.48 17.13 5.94
N GLY A 185 16.50 17.37 6.77
CA GLY A 185 17.00 18.68 7.12
C GLY A 185 18.46 18.63 7.56
N PHE A 186 18.99 19.80 7.90
CA PHE A 186 20.36 20.00 8.34
C PHE A 186 20.38 21.18 9.33
N ASP A 187 21.45 21.27 10.12
CA ASP A 187 21.68 22.42 10.99
C ASP A 187 21.97 23.67 10.16
N LYS A 188 21.31 24.78 10.52
CA LYS A 188 21.42 26.09 9.86
C LYS A 188 22.17 27.13 10.70
N THR A 189 22.72 26.72 11.85
CA THR A 189 23.49 27.57 12.76
C THR A 189 24.76 28.08 12.04
N PRO A 190 24.87 29.39 11.71
CA PRO A 190 25.98 29.91 10.89
C PRO A 190 27.32 29.91 11.64
N GLU A 191 27.32 29.86 12.97
CA GLU A 191 28.52 29.77 13.81
C GLU A 191 29.24 28.42 13.66
N THR A 192 28.52 27.37 13.27
CA THR A 192 29.04 25.98 13.25
C THR A 192 28.92 25.29 11.89
N ASN A 193 28.18 25.88 10.93
CA ASN A 193 27.95 25.32 9.59
C ASN A 193 28.18 26.38 8.49
N ARG A 194 28.33 25.91 7.25
CA ARG A 194 28.42 26.73 6.03
C ARG A 194 27.66 26.05 4.88
N ALA A 195 27.10 26.84 3.99
CA ALA A 195 26.48 26.38 2.76
C ALA A 195 27.26 26.90 1.53
N PHE A 196 27.49 26.02 0.56
CA PHE A 196 28.25 26.32 -0.67
C PHE A 196 27.55 25.77 -1.91
N ARG A 197 27.80 26.41 -3.06
CA ARG A 197 27.33 25.97 -4.38
C ARG A 197 28.42 26.04 -5.45
N LEU A 198 28.34 25.16 -6.44
CA LEU A 198 29.18 25.16 -7.63
C LEU A 198 28.32 24.77 -8.84
N GLY A 199 28.02 25.75 -9.70
CA GLY A 199 26.99 25.59 -10.73
C GLY A 199 25.62 25.31 -10.09
N ASP A 200 25.01 24.19 -10.51
CA ASP A 200 23.72 23.68 -10.05
C ASP A 200 23.81 22.68 -8.87
N ALA A 201 25.02 22.42 -8.35
CA ALA A 201 25.24 21.61 -7.15
C ALA A 201 25.39 22.49 -5.90
N TYR A 202 24.86 21.99 -4.78
CA TYR A 202 24.77 22.68 -3.49
C TYR A 202 25.10 21.72 -2.36
N CYS A 203 25.79 22.19 -1.32
CA CYS A 203 26.07 21.41 -0.12
C CYS A 203 26.02 22.22 1.16
N VAL A 204 25.71 21.55 2.28
CA VAL A 204 25.86 22.09 3.64
C VAL A 204 26.89 21.23 4.38
N VAL A 205 27.83 21.90 5.02
CA VAL A 205 28.91 21.30 5.79
C VAL A 205 28.99 21.94 7.18
N THR A 206 29.52 21.22 8.18
CA THR A 206 30.08 21.90 9.35
C THR A 206 31.24 22.80 8.90
N ASP A 207 31.48 23.90 9.61
CA ASP A 207 32.50 24.89 9.24
C ASP A 207 33.87 24.25 8.95
N PRO A 208 34.39 24.32 7.71
CA PRO A 208 35.66 23.71 7.35
C PRO A 208 36.87 24.55 7.77
N GLU A 209 36.67 25.82 8.11
CA GLU A 209 37.74 26.74 8.54
C GLU A 209 37.93 26.73 10.07
N ASP A 210 37.09 25.96 10.79
CA ASP A 210 37.22 25.66 12.23
C ASP A 210 38.53 24.89 12.52
N LYS A 211 39.37 25.45 13.40
CA LYS A 211 40.69 24.89 13.75
C LYS A 211 40.64 23.88 14.88
N GLU A 212 39.57 23.86 15.67
CA GLU A 212 39.38 22.91 16.78
C GLU A 212 38.75 21.58 16.31
N LYS A 213 38.43 21.47 15.01
CA LYS A 213 37.76 20.29 14.41
C LYS A 213 38.50 19.78 13.18
N ASP A 214 39.15 18.63 13.30
CA ASP A 214 39.78 17.92 12.18
C ASP A 214 38.77 17.23 11.24
N THR A 215 37.47 17.19 11.59
CA THR A 215 36.44 16.48 10.83
C THR A 215 35.35 17.40 10.30
N VAL A 216 35.24 17.49 8.97
CA VAL A 216 34.17 18.19 8.27
C VAL A 216 33.03 17.23 7.95
N LYS A 217 31.84 17.48 8.50
CA LYS A 217 30.64 16.69 8.23
C LYS A 217 29.91 17.27 7.02
N LEU A 218 29.71 16.47 5.98
CA LEU A 218 28.85 16.80 4.83
C LEU A 218 27.41 16.43 5.18
N ALA A 219 26.64 17.42 5.64
CA ALA A 219 25.27 17.27 6.13
C ALA A 219 24.22 17.28 5.00
N CYS A 220 24.50 17.95 3.88
CA CYS A 220 23.65 17.93 2.69
C CYS A 220 24.50 18.00 1.42
N LEU A 221 24.09 17.29 0.36
CA LEU A 221 24.60 17.45 -1.01
C LEU A 221 23.45 17.21 -1.99
N ILE A 222 23.02 18.25 -2.70
CA ILE A 222 21.91 18.22 -3.64
C ILE A 222 22.30 18.85 -4.98
N VAL A 223 21.66 18.41 -6.07
CA VAL A 223 21.82 18.99 -7.40
C VAL A 223 20.44 19.29 -7.96
N ALA A 224 20.27 20.49 -8.54
CA ALA A 224 19.04 20.91 -9.17
C ALA A 224 18.68 19.96 -10.35
N PRO A 225 17.39 19.65 -10.59
CA PRO A 225 16.98 18.55 -11.47
C PRO A 225 17.61 18.58 -12.87
N GLN A 226 17.69 19.76 -13.48
CA GLN A 226 18.21 19.95 -14.84
C GLN A 226 19.69 19.57 -15.03
N SER A 227 20.46 19.43 -13.95
CA SER A 227 21.90 19.12 -13.98
C SER A 227 22.30 17.90 -13.16
N ARG A 228 21.33 17.09 -12.76
CA ARG A 228 21.56 15.73 -12.24
C ARG A 228 22.30 14.88 -13.28
N ARG A 229 22.99 13.84 -12.79
CA ARG A 229 23.80 12.86 -13.56
C ARG A 229 25.00 13.42 -14.36
N LYS A 230 25.09 14.72 -14.65
CA LYS A 230 26.21 15.40 -15.33
C LYS A 230 27.53 15.46 -14.56
N GLY A 231 27.58 14.91 -13.34
CA GLY A 231 28.77 14.88 -12.49
C GLY A 231 28.91 16.03 -11.49
N GLU A 232 27.95 16.97 -11.44
CA GLU A 232 28.05 18.19 -10.62
C GLU A 232 28.23 17.93 -9.12
N ALA A 233 27.53 16.95 -8.53
CA ALA A 233 27.76 16.52 -7.15
C ALA A 233 29.21 16.07 -6.89
N THR A 234 29.81 15.36 -7.85
CA THR A 234 31.22 14.93 -7.80
C THR A 234 32.15 16.14 -7.94
N ARG A 235 31.81 17.12 -8.79
CA ARG A 235 32.61 18.34 -9.01
C ARG A 235 32.66 19.20 -7.75
N LEU A 236 31.51 19.48 -7.12
CA LEU A 236 31.43 20.22 -5.86
C LEU A 236 32.15 19.50 -4.72
N ALA A 237 31.91 18.19 -4.53
CA ALA A 237 32.57 17.43 -3.47
C ALA A 237 34.10 17.39 -3.64
N LYS A 238 34.60 17.24 -4.88
CA LYS A 238 36.05 17.31 -5.15
C LYS A 238 36.63 18.69 -4.89
N ALA A 239 35.96 19.76 -5.31
CA ALA A 239 36.41 21.13 -5.06
C ALA A 239 36.50 21.45 -3.56
N MET A 240 35.47 21.07 -2.78
CA MET A 240 35.48 21.23 -1.32
C MET A 240 36.64 20.44 -0.67
N MET A 241 36.83 19.17 -1.04
CA MET A 241 37.93 18.35 -0.53
C MET A 241 39.32 18.80 -1.00
N GLY A 242 39.44 19.41 -2.19
CA GLY A 242 40.69 19.97 -2.71
C GLY A 242 41.10 21.28 -2.03
N ARG A 243 40.12 22.04 -1.52
CA ARG A 243 40.36 23.27 -0.72
C ARG A 243 40.74 22.96 0.74
N PHE A 244 40.27 21.85 1.30
CA PHE A 244 40.55 21.40 2.67
C PHE A 244 41.03 19.93 2.71
N PRO A 245 42.20 19.62 2.12
CA PRO A 245 42.70 18.25 2.00
C PRO A 245 43.19 17.66 3.33
N GLU A 246 43.57 18.49 4.30
CA GLU A 246 44.00 18.09 5.64
C GLU A 246 42.85 17.60 6.53
N LYS A 247 41.61 17.99 6.22
CA LYS A 247 40.43 17.61 6.99
C LYS A 247 39.98 16.18 6.67
N LYS A 248 39.52 15.46 7.69
CA LYS A 248 38.72 14.25 7.54
C LYS A 248 37.30 14.63 7.10
N TRP A 249 36.90 14.19 5.92
CA TRP A 249 35.54 14.37 5.41
C TRP A 249 34.65 13.22 5.82
N MET A 250 33.44 13.50 6.31
CA MET A 250 32.50 12.49 6.80
C MET A 250 31.05 12.78 6.38
N VAL A 251 30.38 11.78 5.82
CA VAL A 251 28.93 11.75 5.62
C VAL A 251 28.30 10.94 6.77
N PRO A 252 27.35 11.49 7.54
CA PRO A 252 26.76 10.80 8.69
C PRO A 252 25.92 9.57 8.27
N PRO A 253 25.75 8.55 9.15
CA PRO A 253 25.07 7.28 8.83
C PRO A 253 23.54 7.37 8.82
N ILE A 254 23.01 8.35 8.08
CA ILE A 254 21.59 8.70 8.00
C ILE A 254 21.04 8.61 6.57
N PHE A 255 21.91 8.38 5.58
CA PHE A 255 21.53 8.38 4.16
C PHE A 255 21.34 6.96 3.62
N PRO A 256 20.31 6.72 2.78
CA PRO A 256 20.12 5.43 2.12
C PRO A 256 21.34 5.00 1.30
N LYS A 257 21.72 3.73 1.45
CA LYS A 257 22.80 3.07 0.71
C LYS A 257 22.75 3.34 -0.79
N GLU A 258 21.57 3.20 -1.37
CA GLU A 258 21.26 3.38 -2.79
C GLU A 258 21.48 4.81 -3.30
N TYR A 259 21.44 5.82 -2.42
CA TYR A 259 21.66 7.23 -2.78
C TYR A 259 23.13 7.63 -2.66
N GLY A 260 23.82 7.23 -1.57
CA GLY A 260 25.20 7.65 -1.33
C GLY A 260 26.28 6.74 -1.92
N GLN A 261 26.09 5.41 -1.94
CA GLN A 261 27.20 4.45 -2.19
C GLN A 261 27.86 4.62 -3.56
N GLY A 262 27.06 4.94 -4.59
CA GLY A 262 27.55 5.17 -5.96
C GLY A 262 28.36 6.45 -6.15
N LEU A 263 28.18 7.45 -5.27
CA LEU A 263 29.00 8.67 -5.25
C LEU A 263 30.22 8.49 -4.35
N ALA A 264 30.04 7.91 -3.14
CA ALA A 264 31.12 7.59 -2.21
C ALA A 264 32.25 6.81 -2.90
N LYS A 265 31.92 5.73 -3.63
CA LYS A 265 32.90 4.93 -4.39
C LYS A 265 33.66 5.73 -5.46
N LYS A 266 33.06 6.77 -6.05
CA LYS A 266 33.71 7.65 -7.06
C LYS A 266 34.61 8.72 -6.44
N LEU A 267 34.47 8.96 -5.13
CA LEU A 267 35.20 9.97 -4.37
C LEU A 267 36.24 9.36 -3.41
N GLY A 268 36.48 8.04 -3.47
CA GLY A 268 37.44 7.34 -2.60
C GLY A 268 36.92 7.00 -1.18
N PHE A 269 35.72 7.46 -0.83
CA PHE A 269 35.16 7.30 0.51
C PHE A 269 34.95 5.83 0.90
N GLN A 270 35.38 5.51 2.12
CA GLN A 270 35.17 4.22 2.77
C GLN A 270 33.89 4.26 3.63
N LYS A 271 33.25 3.11 3.85
CA LYS A 271 32.08 2.98 4.75
C LYS A 271 32.53 3.19 6.21
N THR A 272 31.76 3.93 7.01
CA THR A 272 32.00 4.05 8.46
C THR A 272 31.64 2.77 9.20
N GLU A 273 32.27 2.51 10.33
CA GLU A 273 31.91 1.39 11.22
C GLU A 273 30.46 1.51 11.70
N LEU A 274 30.08 2.70 12.18
CA LEU A 274 28.72 3.00 12.60
C LEU A 274 27.79 3.06 11.39
N THR A 275 26.66 2.35 11.47
CA THR A 275 25.60 2.29 10.47
C THR A 275 24.24 2.20 11.13
N GLN A 276 23.17 2.51 10.39
CA GLN A 276 21.80 2.32 10.87
C GLN A 276 20.98 1.44 9.93
N TYR A 277 19.91 0.87 10.46
CA TYR A 277 18.75 0.44 9.70
C TYR A 277 17.71 1.55 9.77
N GLN A 278 16.99 1.79 8.68
CA GLN A 278 15.65 2.34 8.77
C GLN A 278 14.72 1.18 9.15
N LEU A 279 13.86 1.38 10.14
CA LEU A 279 12.79 0.48 10.50
C LEU A 279 11.44 1.19 10.48
N ASP A 280 10.42 0.47 10.06
CA ASP A 280 9.05 0.97 10.03
C ASP A 280 8.12 -0.05 10.73
N ASN A 281 7.36 0.40 11.73
CA ASN A 281 6.21 -0.34 12.25
C ASN A 281 4.97 0.15 11.50
N GLN A 282 4.36 -0.69 10.67
CA GLN A 282 3.05 -0.37 10.12
C GLN A 282 1.98 -0.61 11.19
N CYS A 283 1.19 0.41 11.48
CA CYS A 283 -0.02 0.29 12.30
C CYS A 283 -1.14 -0.47 11.56
N ILE A 284 -0.88 -0.82 10.30
CA ILE A 284 -1.70 -1.55 9.33
C ILE A 284 -1.07 -2.94 9.12
N CYS A 285 -1.89 -3.95 8.89
CA CYS A 285 -1.49 -5.35 8.76
C CYS A 285 -0.50 -5.66 7.62
N VAL A 286 0.63 -6.29 7.96
CA VAL A 286 1.52 -6.99 7.02
C VAL A 286 1.94 -8.34 7.61
N ALA A 287 2.01 -9.38 6.77
CA ALA A 287 2.50 -10.70 7.17
C ALA A 287 4.03 -10.72 7.26
N HIS A 288 4.59 -11.16 8.41
CA HIS A 288 6.05 -11.26 8.59
C HIS A 288 6.58 -12.70 8.68
N ASN A 289 5.69 -13.70 8.74
CA ASN A 289 6.06 -15.11 8.87
C ASN A 289 6.03 -15.87 7.53
N PHE A 290 6.81 -15.41 6.54
CA PHE A 290 7.31 -16.24 5.44
C PHE A 290 8.80 -15.95 5.22
N THR A 291 9.61 -17.01 5.24
CA THR A 291 11.05 -16.92 5.52
C THR A 291 11.90 -16.50 4.32
N SER A 292 12.13 -15.18 4.16
CA SER A 292 13.45 -14.65 3.76
C SER A 292 13.51 -13.10 3.76
N VAL A 293 14.48 -12.61 4.54
CA VAL A 293 15.29 -11.37 4.43
C VAL A 293 14.93 -10.34 3.34
N LEU A 294 14.83 -9.06 3.78
CA LEU A 294 14.90 -7.78 3.03
C LEU A 294 13.87 -7.51 1.90
N HIS A 295 12.90 -6.62 2.16
CA HIS A 295 12.79 -5.27 1.57
C HIS A 295 11.54 -4.51 2.08
N PRO A 296 11.39 -3.18 1.83
CA PRO A 296 10.30 -2.38 2.39
C PRO A 296 8.91 -2.78 1.90
N PRO A 297 7.85 -2.50 2.67
CA PRO A 297 6.51 -2.45 2.13
C PRO A 297 6.37 -1.27 1.17
N ALA A 298 5.62 -1.50 0.10
CA ALA A 298 5.11 -0.47 -0.78
C ALA A 298 3.62 -0.75 -0.99
N ASP A 299 2.84 0.29 -1.28
CA ASP A 299 1.47 0.15 -1.77
C ASP A 299 1.41 -0.75 -3.01
N ILE A 300 0.20 -1.11 -3.46
CA ILE A 300 0.00 -1.88 -4.70
C ILE A 300 0.26 -0.99 -5.93
N HIS A 301 1.54 -0.67 -6.12
CA HIS A 301 2.12 -0.05 -7.29
C HIS A 301 2.79 -1.13 -8.14
N LEU A 302 2.35 -1.26 -9.39
CA LEU A 302 2.97 -2.13 -10.39
C LEU A 302 4.34 -1.55 -10.79
N HIS A 303 5.35 -1.82 -9.97
CA HIS A 303 6.74 -1.42 -10.18
C HIS A 303 7.39 -2.26 -11.29
N LEU A 304 7.10 -1.88 -12.53
CA LEU A 304 7.97 -2.13 -13.67
C LEU A 304 9.24 -1.25 -13.52
N ASN A 305 10.40 -1.79 -13.90
CA ASN A 305 11.71 -1.30 -13.46
C ASN A 305 11.97 0.20 -13.69
N ARG A 306 11.89 1.02 -12.63
CA ARG A 306 12.33 2.43 -12.65
C ARG A 306 13.86 2.53 -12.52
N HIS A 307 14.55 2.62 -13.66
CA HIS A 307 15.83 3.32 -13.69
C HIS A 307 15.63 4.82 -13.90
N PRO A 308 16.38 5.69 -13.21
CA PRO A 308 16.23 7.14 -13.33
C PRO A 308 16.86 7.64 -14.64
N LEU A 309 16.00 8.12 -15.55
CA LEU A 309 16.36 8.99 -16.66
C LEU A 309 15.72 10.36 -16.39
N ASP A 310 16.53 11.42 -16.43
CA ASP A 310 16.09 12.78 -16.12
C ASP A 310 15.20 13.37 -17.24
N GLY A 311 14.45 14.43 -16.90
CA GLY A 311 13.40 14.99 -17.75
C GLY A 311 13.89 15.58 -19.07
N GLY A 312 13.59 14.90 -20.18
CA GLY A 312 13.75 15.40 -21.54
C GLY A 312 13.21 14.36 -22.54
N LEU A 313 12.27 14.75 -23.40
CA LEU A 313 11.63 13.84 -24.36
C LEU A 313 12.55 13.49 -25.54
N VAL A 314 13.55 12.65 -25.27
CA VAL A 314 14.23 11.88 -26.31
C VAL A 314 13.22 10.83 -26.80
N GLN A 315 12.60 11.11 -27.95
CA GLN A 315 11.85 10.09 -28.69
C GLN A 315 12.80 8.92 -29.00
N ASP A 316 12.51 7.72 -28.51
CA ASP A 316 13.23 6.53 -28.95
C ASP A 316 12.81 6.16 -30.39
N ARG A 317 13.42 6.88 -31.33
CA ARG A 317 13.28 6.67 -32.77
C ARG A 317 13.85 5.33 -33.22
N GLU A 318 14.57 4.60 -32.38
CA GLU A 318 15.12 3.26 -32.65
C GLU A 318 14.06 2.19 -32.37
N LEU A 319 13.39 2.28 -31.20
CA LEU A 319 12.29 1.38 -30.84
C LEU A 319 11.10 1.51 -31.79
N ILE A 320 10.70 2.76 -32.13
CA ILE A 320 9.62 3.01 -33.10
C ILE A 320 9.99 2.44 -34.48
N ARG A 321 11.22 2.65 -34.97
CA ARG A 321 11.66 2.06 -36.26
C ARG A 321 11.62 0.53 -36.25
N ARG A 322 11.89 -0.13 -35.12
CA ARG A 322 11.80 -1.60 -35.00
C ARG A 322 10.35 -2.08 -35.04
N TYR A 323 9.43 -1.37 -34.40
CA TYR A 323 8.00 -1.66 -34.47
C TYR A 323 7.47 -1.49 -35.90
N ASP A 324 7.68 -0.31 -36.49
CA ASP A 324 7.30 0.04 -37.86
C ASP A 324 7.85 -0.95 -38.90
N ALA A 325 9.11 -1.37 -38.77
CA ALA A 325 9.74 -2.29 -39.73
C ALA A 325 9.16 -3.70 -39.66
N VAL A 326 8.78 -4.18 -38.47
CA VAL A 326 8.12 -5.49 -38.30
C VAL A 326 6.67 -5.43 -38.78
N GLU A 327 5.93 -4.36 -38.48
CA GLU A 327 4.55 -4.17 -38.94
C GLU A 327 4.50 -4.07 -40.48
N LYS A 328 5.35 -3.24 -41.10
CA LYS A 328 5.50 -3.16 -42.56
C LYS A 328 6.00 -4.47 -43.19
N GLY A 329 6.80 -5.27 -42.47
CA GLY A 329 7.28 -6.57 -42.93
C GLY A 329 6.20 -7.66 -42.97
N GLN A 330 5.24 -7.67 -42.04
CA GLN A 330 4.20 -8.71 -41.99
C GLN A 330 2.98 -8.41 -42.87
N TYR A 331 2.55 -7.15 -42.99
CA TYR A 331 1.37 -6.80 -43.79
C TYR A 331 1.60 -6.81 -45.31
N ALA A 332 2.85 -6.95 -45.77
CA ALA A 332 3.19 -6.96 -47.19
C ALA A 332 2.67 -8.18 -47.98
N ASN A 333 2.23 -9.28 -47.32
CA ASN A 333 2.04 -10.57 -48.01
C ASN A 333 0.95 -11.51 -47.43
N LYS A 334 -0.15 -11.00 -46.85
CA LYS A 334 -1.33 -11.83 -46.52
C LYS A 334 -2.67 -11.12 -46.80
N PRO A 335 -3.62 -11.75 -47.52
CA PRO A 335 -4.96 -11.20 -47.72
C PRO A 335 -5.81 -11.33 -46.45
N HIS A 336 -6.66 -10.33 -46.17
CA HIS A 336 -7.61 -10.39 -45.05
C HIS A 336 -8.74 -11.42 -45.32
N GLN A 337 -8.73 -12.53 -44.58
CA GLN A 337 -9.95 -13.29 -44.31
C GLN A 337 -10.53 -12.88 -42.96
N ALA A 338 -11.68 -12.22 -42.97
CA ALA A 338 -12.39 -11.79 -41.77
C ALA A 338 -13.30 -12.92 -41.25
N THR A 339 -12.75 -13.86 -40.48
CA THR A 339 -13.56 -14.86 -39.76
C THR A 339 -14.31 -14.20 -38.61
N GLN A 340 -15.60 -13.92 -38.79
CA GLN A 340 -16.50 -13.67 -37.67
C GLN A 340 -16.56 -14.92 -36.79
N ASN A 341 -16.42 -14.77 -35.46
CA ASN A 341 -16.82 -15.80 -34.52
C ASN A 341 -17.20 -15.19 -33.16
N THR A 342 -18.09 -15.85 -32.42
CA THR A 342 -19.05 -15.15 -31.53
C THR A 342 -18.88 -15.42 -30.03
N ASN A 343 -19.37 -14.46 -29.25
CA ASN A 343 -19.89 -14.62 -27.88
C ASN A 343 -19.02 -15.41 -26.87
N GLY A 344 -18.10 -14.66 -26.23
CA GLY A 344 -17.41 -15.08 -25.01
C GLY A 344 -17.33 -13.94 -23.99
N LEU A 345 -18.20 -13.96 -22.99
CA LEU A 345 -18.06 -13.16 -21.76
C LEU A 345 -17.16 -13.94 -20.79
N SER A 346 -16.14 -13.28 -20.21
CA SER A 346 -15.19 -13.94 -19.31
C SER A 346 -14.95 -13.14 -18.02
N PRO A 347 -14.99 -13.76 -16.82
CA PRO A 347 -14.45 -13.16 -15.61
C PRO A 347 -12.93 -13.04 -15.74
N THR A 348 -12.42 -11.81 -15.70
CA THR A 348 -11.05 -11.52 -16.17
C THR A 348 -9.93 -11.99 -15.24
N THR A 349 -8.90 -12.59 -15.82
CA THR A 349 -7.74 -13.19 -15.13
C THR A 349 -6.40 -12.50 -15.43
N ASN A 350 -6.39 -11.52 -16.34
CA ASN A 350 -5.17 -11.00 -16.95
C ASN A 350 -4.80 -9.61 -16.38
N GLN A 351 -3.51 -9.32 -16.23
CA GLN A 351 -3.04 -7.94 -16.04
C GLN A 351 -3.11 -7.14 -17.36
N ILE A 352 -3.34 -5.83 -17.28
CA ILE A 352 -3.57 -4.95 -18.46
C ILE A 352 -2.80 -3.63 -18.34
N PHE A 353 -2.09 -3.24 -19.41
CA PHE A 353 -1.30 -1.99 -19.51
C PHE A 353 -1.49 -1.27 -20.87
N PRO A 354 -1.39 0.08 -20.93
CA PRO A 354 -1.56 0.88 -22.16
C PRO A 354 -0.28 1.08 -23.02
N ASP A 355 -0.47 1.17 -24.34
CA ASP A 355 0.55 1.42 -25.40
C ASP A 355 0.90 2.92 -25.59
N PRO A 356 2.19 3.35 -25.55
CA PRO A 356 2.59 4.76 -25.61
C PRO A 356 2.66 5.37 -27.02
N ALA A 357 1.52 5.53 -27.73
CA ALA A 357 1.51 6.12 -29.08
C ALA A 357 0.25 6.91 -29.51
N ASN A 358 -0.07 8.05 -28.85
CA ASN A 358 -0.36 9.34 -29.52
C ASN A 358 -0.62 10.49 -28.54
N ILE A 359 -0.08 11.69 -28.82
CA ILE A 359 -0.19 12.86 -27.93
C ILE A 359 -0.78 14.06 -28.69
N ARG A 360 -2.09 14.30 -28.55
CA ARG A 360 -2.71 15.63 -28.75
C ARG A 360 -3.86 15.85 -27.75
N ARG A 361 -3.55 16.52 -26.63
CA ARG A 361 -4.48 17.02 -25.58
C ARG A 361 -5.20 15.96 -24.72
N ALA A 362 -4.45 15.28 -23.86
CA ALA A 362 -4.93 14.80 -22.56
C ALA A 362 -3.87 15.13 -21.48
N ARG A 363 -4.26 15.34 -20.22
CA ARG A 363 -3.31 15.57 -19.10
C ARG A 363 -2.97 14.25 -18.39
N VAL A 364 -1.80 14.24 -17.75
CA VAL A 364 -1.09 13.07 -17.21
C VAL A 364 -1.75 12.53 -15.94
N ILE A 365 -1.77 11.19 -15.76
CA ILE A 365 -1.48 10.53 -14.48
C ILE A 365 -1.10 9.04 -14.66
N PHE A 366 -0.15 8.61 -13.83
CA PHE A 366 0.47 7.28 -13.60
C PHE A 366 1.27 6.49 -14.68
N SER A 367 2.50 6.18 -14.26
CA SER A 367 3.38 5.04 -14.57
C SER A 367 3.66 4.69 -16.04
N THR A 368 4.63 5.42 -16.62
CA THR A 368 5.34 5.03 -17.85
C THR A 368 5.99 3.65 -17.71
N VAL A 369 5.70 2.75 -18.66
CA VAL A 369 6.54 1.57 -18.90
C VAL A 369 7.84 2.03 -19.54
N LEU A 370 8.90 2.21 -18.75
CA LEU A 370 10.25 2.41 -19.29
C LEU A 370 10.78 1.07 -19.82
N PRO A 371 11.38 1.00 -21.03
CA PRO A 371 12.00 -0.22 -21.57
C PRO A 371 13.26 -0.71 -20.83
N GLY A 372 13.15 -0.97 -19.53
CA GLY A 372 14.22 -1.40 -18.63
C GLY A 372 14.56 -2.89 -18.72
N THR A 373 15.00 -3.33 -19.91
CA THR A 373 15.58 -4.65 -20.27
C THR A 373 14.81 -5.95 -19.96
N SER A 374 13.82 -5.94 -19.07
CA SER A 374 13.06 -7.13 -18.67
C SER A 374 11.81 -7.40 -19.50
N LEU A 375 11.18 -6.35 -20.05
CA LEU A 375 10.00 -6.45 -20.91
C LEU A 375 10.32 -7.19 -22.22
N LYS A 376 9.58 -8.28 -22.49
CA LYS A 376 9.66 -9.06 -23.73
C LYS A 376 8.27 -9.25 -24.31
N VAL A 377 8.00 -8.71 -25.50
CA VAL A 377 6.77 -9.02 -26.25
C VAL A 377 6.85 -10.48 -26.72
N VAL A 378 5.77 -11.24 -26.52
CA VAL A 378 5.72 -12.70 -26.78
C VAL A 378 4.55 -13.13 -27.67
N GLY A 379 3.65 -12.21 -28.05
CA GLY A 379 2.57 -12.44 -29.01
C GLY A 379 1.91 -11.11 -29.39
N MET A 380 1.44 -10.97 -30.63
CA MET A 380 0.84 -9.73 -31.15
C MET A 380 -0.51 -10.04 -31.79
N GLY A 381 -1.59 -9.46 -31.25
CA GLY A 381 -2.97 -9.70 -31.68
C GLY A 381 -3.70 -10.80 -30.90
N ASP A 382 -2.97 -11.63 -30.14
CA ASP A 382 -3.52 -12.81 -29.45
C ASP A 382 -4.31 -12.49 -28.16
N PHE A 383 -4.18 -11.28 -27.60
CA PHE A 383 -4.95 -10.87 -26.43
C PHE A 383 -6.32 -10.34 -26.88
N ASN A 384 -7.39 -10.93 -26.35
CA ASN A 384 -8.76 -10.52 -26.61
C ASN A 384 -9.63 -10.77 -25.36
N ALA A 385 -10.23 -9.71 -24.81
CA ALA A 385 -11.10 -9.76 -23.64
C ALA A 385 -12.40 -9.01 -23.90
N SER A 386 -13.53 -9.57 -23.45
CA SER A 386 -14.86 -8.96 -23.56
C SER A 386 -15.52 -8.87 -22.19
N TYR A 387 -16.03 -7.68 -21.89
CA TYR A 387 -16.60 -7.31 -20.60
C TYR A 387 -18.13 -7.36 -20.63
N LEU A 388 -18.75 -7.40 -19.44
CA LEU A 388 -20.20 -7.47 -19.26
C LEU A 388 -20.95 -6.22 -19.75
N ASP A 389 -20.27 -5.07 -19.80
CA ASP A 389 -20.73 -3.81 -20.40
C ASP A 389 -20.55 -3.77 -21.93
N GLN A 390 -20.27 -4.92 -22.55
CA GLN A 390 -20.04 -5.11 -23.99
C GLN A 390 -18.76 -4.45 -24.54
N ARG A 391 -17.90 -3.85 -23.72
CA ARG A 391 -16.56 -3.43 -24.16
C ARG A 391 -15.76 -4.66 -24.62
N ASN A 392 -15.10 -4.55 -25.78
CA ASN A 392 -14.12 -5.52 -26.25
C ASN A 392 -12.74 -4.84 -26.32
N VAL A 393 -11.72 -5.49 -25.78
CA VAL A 393 -10.35 -4.97 -25.67
C VAL A 393 -9.39 -5.99 -26.29
N ARG A 394 -8.52 -5.52 -27.18
CA ARG A 394 -7.57 -6.35 -27.93
C ARG A 394 -6.14 -5.83 -27.78
N GLY A 395 -5.17 -6.71 -27.98
CA GLY A 395 -3.76 -6.37 -27.77
C GLY A 395 -2.79 -7.51 -28.06
N GLY A 396 -1.57 -7.37 -27.56
CA GLY A 396 -0.56 -8.43 -27.53
C GLY A 396 -0.36 -9.01 -26.12
N PHE A 397 0.56 -9.96 -26.02
CA PHE A 397 1.10 -10.42 -24.74
C PHE A 397 2.56 -9.98 -24.60
N ALA A 398 2.92 -9.57 -23.39
CA ALA A 398 4.30 -9.37 -22.98
C ALA A 398 4.63 -10.25 -21.75
N LYS A 399 5.92 -10.40 -21.46
CA LYS A 399 6.44 -10.91 -20.18
C LYS A 399 7.31 -9.84 -19.55
N ASP A 400 7.18 -9.65 -18.24
CA ASP A 400 8.05 -8.76 -17.46
C ASP A 400 8.18 -9.26 -16.00
N THR A 401 8.84 -8.50 -15.14
CA THR A 401 8.86 -8.72 -13.69
C THR A 401 7.80 -7.86 -13.01
N VAL A 402 6.84 -8.51 -12.34
CA VAL A 402 5.85 -7.84 -11.49
C VAL A 402 6.36 -7.86 -10.06
N THR A 403 6.37 -6.71 -9.37
CA THR A 403 6.74 -6.65 -7.94
C THR A 403 5.51 -6.28 -7.10
N ILE A 404 5.27 -7.03 -6.02
CA ILE A 404 4.19 -6.82 -5.06
C ILE A 404 4.81 -6.83 -3.66
N ASN A 405 4.64 -5.76 -2.89
CA ASN A 405 5.14 -5.65 -1.51
C ASN A 405 6.64 -6.06 -1.37
N GLY A 406 7.50 -5.54 -2.27
CA GLY A 406 8.92 -5.89 -2.35
C GLY A 406 9.26 -7.27 -2.93
N ARG A 407 8.30 -8.19 -3.08
CA ARG A 407 8.51 -9.52 -3.67
C ARG A 407 8.34 -9.48 -5.19
N SER A 408 9.36 -9.93 -5.92
CA SER A 408 9.34 -9.97 -7.39
C SER A 408 8.87 -11.33 -7.95
N ILE A 409 8.06 -11.27 -9.00
CA ILE A 409 7.51 -12.37 -9.78
C ILE A 409 8.02 -12.18 -11.22
N ARG A 410 8.93 -13.05 -11.67
CA ARG A 410 9.69 -12.89 -12.92
C ARG A 410 8.98 -13.55 -14.09
N ASN A 411 9.15 -12.97 -15.28
CA ASN A 411 8.59 -13.48 -16.55
C ASN A 411 7.06 -13.64 -16.56
N GLN A 412 6.34 -12.95 -15.68
CA GLN A 412 4.87 -12.96 -15.62
C GLN A 412 4.30 -12.53 -16.97
N LYS A 413 3.38 -13.32 -17.55
CA LYS A 413 2.70 -13.01 -18.82
C LYS A 413 1.57 -11.99 -18.56
N LEU A 414 1.55 -10.91 -19.36
CA LEU A 414 0.75 -9.69 -19.21
C LEU A 414 0.01 -9.36 -20.51
N GLY A 415 -1.18 -8.78 -20.44
CA GLY A 415 -1.88 -8.20 -21.58
C GLY A 415 -1.43 -6.76 -21.86
N LEU A 416 -1.03 -6.47 -23.10
CA LEU A 416 -0.60 -5.15 -23.55
C LEU A 416 -1.59 -4.62 -24.58
N ILE A 417 -2.28 -3.52 -24.27
CA ILE A 417 -3.44 -3.03 -25.05
C ILE A 417 -3.23 -1.61 -25.58
N ARG A 418 -3.87 -1.29 -26.70
CA ARG A 418 -4.01 0.10 -27.16
C ARG A 418 -5.23 0.72 -26.46
N SER A 419 -4.99 1.65 -25.53
CA SER A 419 -6.01 2.38 -24.79
C SER A 419 -5.85 3.89 -24.98
N GLN A 420 -6.98 4.61 -25.08
CA GLN A 420 -7.05 6.07 -25.08
C GLN A 420 -7.29 6.65 -23.67
N THR A 421 -7.62 5.81 -22.68
CA THR A 421 -7.95 6.22 -21.31
C THR A 421 -6.71 6.16 -20.40
N PRO A 422 -6.25 7.28 -19.81
CA PRO A 422 -5.12 7.28 -18.88
C PRO A 422 -5.43 6.61 -17.53
N GLY A 423 -4.38 6.22 -16.79
CA GLY A 423 -4.45 6.12 -15.33
C GLY A 423 -4.94 4.82 -14.69
N THR A 424 -5.36 3.78 -15.43
CA THR A 424 -5.79 2.51 -14.82
C THR A 424 -5.23 1.27 -15.51
N GLY A 425 -4.49 0.45 -14.76
CA GLY A 425 -4.18 -0.94 -15.11
C GLY A 425 -5.02 -1.89 -14.26
N LEU A 426 -5.36 -3.07 -14.81
CA LEU A 426 -6.10 -4.10 -14.06
C LEU A 426 -5.14 -5.19 -13.54
N LEU A 427 -5.48 -5.77 -12.39
CA LEU A 427 -4.81 -6.92 -11.79
C LEU A 427 -5.77 -8.11 -11.74
N GLY A 428 -5.62 -9.05 -12.67
CA GLY A 428 -6.38 -10.28 -12.68
C GLY A 428 -5.93 -11.26 -11.59
N LEU A 429 -6.89 -11.76 -10.81
CA LEU A 429 -6.68 -12.66 -9.66
C LEU A 429 -7.47 -13.98 -9.77
N GLY A 430 -8.06 -14.26 -10.94
CA GLY A 430 -8.83 -15.49 -11.19
C GLY A 430 -7.95 -16.75 -11.28
N LEU A 431 -8.51 -17.84 -11.81
CA LEU A 431 -7.83 -19.12 -11.98
C LEU A 431 -7.04 -19.19 -13.29
N SER A 432 -5.91 -19.92 -13.33
CA SER A 432 -5.14 -20.20 -14.55
C SER A 432 -5.99 -20.79 -15.70
N GLU A 433 -6.98 -21.63 -15.38
CA GLU A 433 -7.91 -22.19 -16.36
C GLU A 433 -8.80 -21.10 -16.99
N GLY A 434 -9.03 -19.98 -16.31
CA GLY A 434 -9.86 -18.86 -16.74
C GLY A 434 -9.19 -17.87 -17.71
N VAL A 435 -7.85 -17.87 -17.83
CA VAL A 435 -7.13 -16.80 -18.57
C VAL A 435 -7.66 -16.59 -19.98
N ALA A 436 -7.82 -15.32 -20.36
CA ALA A 436 -8.29 -14.90 -21.68
C ALA A 436 -7.15 -14.98 -22.70
N ALA A 437 -6.78 -16.21 -23.05
CA ALA A 437 -5.73 -16.57 -24.00
C ALA A 437 -6.02 -17.98 -24.57
N ALA A 438 -5.55 -18.25 -25.80
CA ALA A 438 -5.62 -19.58 -26.39
C ALA A 438 -4.69 -20.58 -25.66
N GLU A 439 -3.45 -20.15 -25.39
CA GLU A 439 -2.51 -20.86 -24.52
C GLU A 439 -2.73 -20.44 -23.05
N LYS A 440 -3.06 -21.41 -22.19
CA LYS A 440 -3.21 -21.18 -20.74
C LYS A 440 -1.85 -20.97 -20.07
N TYR A 441 -1.81 -20.14 -19.03
CA TYR A 441 -0.57 -19.72 -18.39
C TYR A 441 -0.78 -19.35 -16.91
N HIS A 442 0.27 -19.50 -16.10
CA HIS A 442 0.25 -19.20 -14.67
C HIS A 442 -0.12 -17.74 -14.37
N THR A 443 -1.10 -17.56 -13.48
CA THR A 443 -1.49 -16.25 -12.96
C THR A 443 -0.44 -15.70 -11.99
N VAL A 444 -0.67 -14.46 -11.54
CA VAL A 444 0.11 -13.82 -10.48
C VAL A 444 0.13 -14.67 -9.21
N VAL A 445 -1.00 -15.30 -8.86
CA VAL A 445 -1.14 -16.13 -7.65
C VAL A 445 -0.37 -17.45 -7.80
N ASP A 446 -0.39 -18.06 -8.99
CA ASP A 446 0.35 -19.29 -9.29
C ASP A 446 1.87 -19.05 -9.35
N ASN A 447 2.29 -17.90 -9.88
CA ASN A 447 3.71 -17.54 -9.92
C ASN A 447 4.24 -17.06 -8.56
N LEU A 448 3.41 -16.53 -7.66
CA LEU A 448 3.80 -16.32 -6.25
C LEU A 448 4.16 -17.64 -5.54
N VAL A 449 3.48 -18.75 -5.86
CA VAL A 449 3.88 -20.10 -5.40
C VAL A 449 5.16 -20.54 -6.10
N THR A 450 5.24 -20.36 -7.42
CA THR A 450 6.39 -20.80 -8.24
C THR A 450 7.71 -20.13 -7.82
N GLU A 451 7.66 -18.87 -7.38
CA GLU A 451 8.81 -18.11 -6.87
C GLU A 451 9.02 -18.27 -5.36
N GLY A 452 8.24 -19.13 -4.68
CA GLY A 452 8.39 -19.47 -3.26
C GLY A 452 7.90 -18.42 -2.26
N HIS A 453 7.14 -17.42 -2.70
CA HIS A 453 6.64 -16.34 -1.83
C HIS A 453 5.44 -16.76 -0.96
N ILE A 454 4.66 -17.76 -1.40
CA ILE A 454 3.51 -18.34 -0.67
C ILE A 454 3.44 -19.87 -0.86
N GLU A 455 3.00 -20.61 0.17
CA GLU A 455 2.91 -22.08 0.12
C GLU A 455 1.71 -22.63 -0.70
N ARG A 456 0.70 -21.81 -0.96
CA ARG A 456 -0.56 -22.20 -1.63
C ARG A 456 -1.01 -21.12 -2.60
N ALA A 457 -1.55 -21.52 -3.75
CA ALA A 457 -2.18 -20.59 -4.70
C ALA A 457 -3.54 -20.15 -4.14
N ALA A 458 -3.50 -19.19 -3.22
CA ALA A 458 -4.66 -18.66 -2.52
C ALA A 458 -4.42 -17.22 -2.10
N PHE A 459 -5.50 -16.47 -1.91
CA PHE A 459 -5.47 -15.14 -1.30
C PHE A 459 -6.77 -14.88 -0.53
N SER A 460 -6.72 -13.99 0.45
CA SER A 460 -7.92 -13.53 1.15
C SER A 460 -8.11 -12.02 1.01
N LEU A 461 -9.36 -11.58 1.09
CA LEU A 461 -9.80 -10.21 0.85
C LEU A 461 -10.70 -9.75 2.00
N PHE A 462 -10.36 -8.59 2.56
CA PHE A 462 -11.18 -7.85 3.54
C PHE A 462 -11.34 -6.41 3.02
N LEU A 463 -12.57 -5.92 2.89
CA LEU A 463 -12.84 -4.55 2.48
C LEU A 463 -13.40 -3.77 3.66
N ASN A 464 -12.78 -2.63 3.98
CA ASN A 464 -13.11 -1.83 5.16
C ASN A 464 -14.28 -0.85 4.88
N ARG A 465 -14.72 -0.10 5.89
CA ARG A 465 -15.68 1.01 5.68
C ARG A 465 -15.06 2.02 4.72
N SER A 466 -15.78 2.36 3.66
CA SER A 466 -15.57 3.66 3.01
C SER A 466 -15.91 4.76 4.03
N SER A 467 -14.89 5.54 4.41
CA SER A 467 -15.00 6.84 5.09
C SER A 467 -13.94 7.77 4.52
N SER A 468 -14.23 9.07 4.50
CA SER A 468 -13.30 10.14 4.11
C SER A 468 -12.17 10.39 5.12
N SER A 469 -11.94 9.44 6.04
CA SER A 469 -11.12 9.62 7.25
C SER A 469 -10.18 8.44 7.54
N SER A 470 -10.06 7.46 6.64
CA SER A 470 -9.09 6.37 6.80
C SER A 470 -8.49 5.93 5.47
N ASN A 471 -7.16 5.89 5.38
CA ASN A 471 -6.43 5.58 4.14
C ASN A 471 -6.42 4.08 3.79
N VAL A 472 -7.00 3.21 4.63
CA VAL A 472 -7.07 1.75 4.41
C VAL A 472 -8.52 1.35 4.08
N THR A 473 -8.85 1.41 2.80
CA THR A 473 -10.16 1.03 2.26
C THR A 473 -10.34 -0.49 2.14
N GLY A 474 -9.26 -1.27 2.21
CA GLY A 474 -9.27 -2.73 2.19
C GLY A 474 -7.86 -3.34 2.26
N ILE A 475 -7.80 -4.67 2.40
CA ILE A 475 -6.58 -5.48 2.47
C ILE A 475 -6.77 -6.70 1.56
N ILE A 476 -5.74 -7.03 0.77
CA ILE A 476 -5.58 -8.32 0.12
C ILE A 476 -4.32 -9.01 0.66
N LEU A 477 -4.45 -10.28 1.01
CA LEU A 477 -3.40 -11.08 1.63
C LEU A 477 -3.18 -12.37 0.82
N PHE A 478 -2.07 -12.43 0.09
CA PHE A 478 -1.66 -13.63 -0.65
C PHE A 478 -1.12 -14.68 0.33
N GLY A 479 -1.47 -15.96 0.12
CA GLY A 479 -0.97 -17.08 0.91
C GLY A 479 -1.38 -17.10 2.38
N GLY A 480 -2.34 -16.28 2.81
CA GLY A 480 -2.70 -16.11 4.22
C GLY A 480 -4.14 -15.67 4.46
N ILE A 481 -4.54 -15.72 5.74
CA ILE A 481 -5.80 -15.18 6.27
C ILE A 481 -5.51 -14.44 7.59
N ASP A 482 -6.26 -13.39 7.91
CA ASP A 482 -6.09 -12.59 9.13
C ASP A 482 -7.26 -12.81 10.10
N THR A 483 -7.02 -13.47 11.24
CA THR A 483 -8.09 -13.87 12.19
C THR A 483 -8.79 -12.68 12.82
N GLU A 484 -8.15 -11.51 12.85
CA GLU A 484 -8.72 -10.31 13.42
C GLU A 484 -9.70 -9.61 12.47
N LYS A 485 -9.74 -10.00 11.18
CA LYS A 485 -10.60 -9.41 10.16
C LYS A 485 -11.92 -10.15 9.94
N TYR A 486 -12.19 -11.22 10.69
CA TYR A 486 -13.44 -11.99 10.60
C TYR A 486 -13.93 -12.51 11.96
N MET A 487 -15.20 -12.93 12.04
CA MET A 487 -15.83 -13.38 13.29
C MET A 487 -16.38 -14.82 13.18
N GLY A 488 -15.90 -15.72 14.05
CA GLY A 488 -16.31 -17.13 14.09
C GLY A 488 -15.63 -18.02 13.04
N ASN A 489 -16.32 -19.07 12.58
CA ASN A 489 -15.76 -20.13 11.72
C ASN A 489 -16.06 -19.96 10.22
N LEU A 490 -15.03 -20.13 9.39
CA LEU A 490 -15.05 -19.99 7.93
C LEU A 490 -15.92 -21.06 7.25
N ALA A 491 -16.88 -20.66 6.42
CA ALA A 491 -17.65 -21.59 5.62
C ALA A 491 -16.96 -21.82 4.27
N THR A 492 -16.52 -23.06 4.02
CA THR A 492 -15.79 -23.43 2.80
C THR A 492 -16.73 -24.03 1.78
N LEU A 493 -16.77 -23.45 0.58
CA LEU A 493 -17.65 -23.81 -0.53
C LEU A 493 -16.80 -24.35 -1.69
N PRO A 494 -17.16 -25.49 -2.30
CA PRO A 494 -16.47 -26.00 -3.48
C PRO A 494 -16.77 -25.13 -4.70
N LEU A 495 -15.78 -24.98 -5.58
CA LEU A 495 -15.99 -24.31 -6.86
C LEU A 495 -16.70 -25.21 -7.87
N VAL A 496 -17.53 -24.60 -8.72
CA VAL A 496 -18.38 -25.30 -9.69
C VAL A 496 -17.93 -25.05 -11.14
N PRO A 497 -18.25 -25.95 -12.08
CA PRO A 497 -17.89 -25.77 -13.49
C PRO A 497 -18.46 -24.50 -14.13
N GLY A 498 -17.74 -23.97 -15.12
CA GLY A 498 -18.12 -22.78 -15.87
C GLY A 498 -19.34 -22.96 -16.79
N PHE A 499 -19.88 -21.84 -17.26
CA PHE A 499 -21.19 -21.73 -17.92
C PHE A 499 -21.33 -22.39 -19.31
N LYS A 500 -20.32 -23.10 -19.82
CA LYS A 500 -20.42 -23.91 -21.04
C LYS A 500 -20.25 -25.40 -20.66
N PRO A 501 -21.06 -26.33 -21.20
CA PRO A 501 -20.88 -27.76 -20.95
C PRO A 501 -19.44 -28.19 -21.23
N GLY A 502 -18.84 -28.94 -20.29
CA GLY A 502 -17.45 -29.40 -20.39
C GLY A 502 -16.36 -28.35 -20.07
N ALA A 503 -16.69 -27.11 -19.70
CA ALA A 503 -15.69 -26.05 -19.50
C ALA A 503 -14.74 -26.25 -18.30
N GLY A 504 -15.07 -27.12 -17.34
CA GLY A 504 -14.33 -27.27 -16.09
C GLY A 504 -14.43 -26.05 -15.17
N VAL A 505 -13.68 -26.03 -14.06
CA VAL A 505 -13.68 -24.92 -13.10
C VAL A 505 -12.74 -23.80 -13.60
N VAL A 506 -13.31 -22.75 -14.19
CA VAL A 506 -12.57 -21.64 -14.82
C VAL A 506 -12.66 -20.31 -14.07
N ALA A 507 -13.46 -20.25 -13.00
CA ALA A 507 -13.67 -19.04 -12.20
C ALA A 507 -13.97 -19.39 -10.74
N TYR A 508 -13.90 -18.41 -9.84
CA TYR A 508 -14.37 -18.54 -8.47
C TYR A 508 -15.91 -18.47 -8.41
N ALA A 509 -16.57 -19.53 -8.88
CA ALA A 509 -18.01 -19.71 -8.80
C ALA A 509 -18.41 -20.82 -7.82
N VAL A 510 -19.43 -20.58 -6.99
CA VAL A 510 -19.95 -21.47 -5.93
C VAL A 510 -21.47 -21.62 -6.07
N HIS A 511 -22.10 -22.51 -5.31
CA HIS A 511 -23.56 -22.50 -5.16
C HIS A 511 -24.02 -21.56 -4.03
N THR A 512 -25.08 -20.79 -4.26
CA THR A 512 -25.84 -20.10 -3.20
C THR A 512 -27.14 -20.82 -2.90
N SER A 513 -27.63 -20.73 -1.66
CA SER A 513 -28.87 -21.37 -1.21
C SER A 513 -30.08 -20.42 -1.20
N GLY A 514 -29.87 -19.10 -1.19
CA GLY A 514 -30.95 -18.12 -1.35
C GLY A 514 -30.50 -16.67 -1.06
N LEU A 515 -31.47 -15.76 -1.13
CA LEU A 515 -31.39 -14.42 -0.54
C LEU A 515 -32.53 -14.33 0.49
N ALA A 516 -32.23 -13.86 1.70
CA ALA A 516 -33.21 -13.68 2.75
C ALA A 516 -33.33 -12.19 3.13
N LEU A 517 -34.57 -11.78 3.42
CA LEU A 517 -34.84 -10.51 4.08
C LEU A 517 -35.19 -10.81 5.53
N ASP A 518 -34.24 -10.55 6.42
CA ASP A 518 -34.62 -9.76 7.59
C ASP A 518 -34.68 -8.28 7.15
N LYS A 519 -34.99 -7.37 8.06
CA LYS A 519 -35.11 -5.94 7.72
C LYS A 519 -33.73 -5.29 7.63
N ASP A 520 -33.26 -5.01 6.41
CA ASP A 520 -32.66 -3.77 5.83
C ASP A 520 -31.11 -3.41 5.77
N ASN A 521 -30.60 -2.22 6.19
CA ASN A 521 -29.84 -1.23 5.35
C ASN A 521 -28.20 -1.15 5.26
N GLY A 522 -27.54 -1.13 4.02
CA GLY A 522 -26.21 -1.42 3.26
C GLY A 522 -26.26 -1.51 1.65
N GLN A 523 -25.27 -1.24 0.77
CA GLN A 523 -25.38 -1.30 -0.76
C GLN A 523 -24.00 -1.21 -1.49
N ASP A 524 -23.84 -0.47 -2.62
CA ASP A 524 -23.05 -0.78 -3.86
C ASP A 524 -23.73 -1.89 -4.69
N LEU A 525 -23.33 -2.14 -5.96
CA LEU A 525 -24.08 -3.01 -6.87
C LEU A 525 -23.73 -4.53 -6.78
N THR A 526 -24.74 -5.38 -6.55
CA THR A 526 -24.75 -6.84 -6.76
C THR A 526 -25.82 -7.17 -7.79
N PHE A 527 -25.52 -8.09 -8.72
CA PHE A 527 -26.47 -8.51 -9.75
C PHE A 527 -27.00 -9.91 -9.46
N LEU A 528 -28.30 -10.01 -9.23
CA LEU A 528 -29.02 -11.23 -8.85
C LEU A 528 -30.12 -11.54 -9.89
N LEU A 529 -30.57 -12.79 -9.96
CA LEU A 529 -31.72 -13.13 -10.81
C LEU A 529 -32.98 -12.39 -10.32
N ASN A 530 -33.81 -11.91 -11.25
CA ASN A 530 -35.01 -11.12 -10.95
C ASN A 530 -35.95 -11.81 -9.94
N GLU A 531 -35.98 -13.15 -9.94
CA GLU A 531 -36.76 -13.98 -9.00
C GLU A 531 -36.33 -13.82 -7.53
N TYR A 532 -35.10 -13.38 -7.26
CA TYR A 532 -34.58 -13.12 -5.91
C TYR A 532 -34.65 -11.65 -5.50
N VAL A 533 -34.49 -10.69 -6.43
CA VAL A 533 -34.52 -9.26 -6.09
C VAL A 533 -35.92 -8.66 -6.10
N LYS A 534 -36.88 -9.20 -6.87
CA LYS A 534 -38.22 -8.61 -6.90
C LYS A 534 -38.90 -8.58 -5.50
N PRO A 535 -38.86 -9.64 -4.67
CA PRO A 535 -39.40 -9.56 -3.30
C PRO A 535 -38.72 -8.53 -2.41
N VAL A 536 -37.46 -8.15 -2.70
CA VAL A 536 -36.75 -7.04 -2.05
C VAL A 536 -37.33 -5.72 -2.53
N TRP A 537 -37.40 -5.54 -3.84
CA TRP A 537 -37.87 -4.31 -4.48
C TRP A 537 -39.29 -3.94 -4.08
N ASP A 538 -40.20 -4.92 -4.13
CA ASP A 538 -41.62 -4.73 -3.82
C ASP A 538 -41.85 -4.31 -2.35
N ASN A 539 -41.02 -4.78 -1.41
CA ASN A 539 -41.12 -4.44 0.02
C ASN A 539 -40.57 -3.04 0.36
N LEU A 540 -39.73 -2.47 -0.51
CA LEU A 540 -38.88 -1.32 -0.19
C LEU A 540 -39.13 -0.10 -1.08
N GLY A 541 -40.20 -0.15 -1.88
CA GLY A 541 -40.57 0.93 -2.79
C GLY A 541 -39.54 1.18 -3.89
N VAL A 542 -38.75 0.16 -4.27
CA VAL A 542 -37.69 0.30 -5.28
C VAL A 542 -38.33 0.48 -6.66
N GLU A 543 -38.04 1.61 -7.30
CA GLU A 543 -38.52 1.91 -8.66
C GLU A 543 -37.46 1.54 -9.71
N ILE A 544 -37.90 1.06 -10.88
CA ILE A 544 -37.02 0.65 -11.98
C ILE A 544 -37.13 1.65 -13.14
N ALA A 545 -36.05 2.39 -13.42
CA ALA A 545 -35.97 3.30 -14.57
C ALA A 545 -34.68 3.03 -15.38
N GLN A 546 -34.72 3.21 -16.70
CA GLN A 546 -33.56 2.99 -17.60
C GLN A 546 -32.78 1.68 -17.33
N LYS A 547 -33.47 0.59 -17.00
CA LYS A 547 -32.90 -0.72 -16.62
C LYS A 547 -32.04 -0.73 -15.35
N ARG A 548 -32.19 0.26 -14.45
CA ARG A 548 -31.57 0.29 -13.13
C ARG A 548 -32.63 0.38 -12.03
N ALA A 549 -32.35 -0.25 -10.89
CA ALA A 549 -33.10 -0.07 -9.66
C ALA A 549 -32.68 1.21 -8.92
N PHE A 550 -33.67 1.90 -8.34
CA PHE A 550 -33.52 3.11 -7.52
C PHE A 550 -34.35 3.00 -6.24
N ILE A 551 -33.88 3.62 -5.17
CA ILE A 551 -34.58 3.68 -3.87
C ILE A 551 -34.39 5.07 -3.26
N ASP A 552 -35.14 5.39 -2.21
CA ASP A 552 -35.03 6.68 -1.52
C ASP A 552 -33.67 6.85 -0.79
N CYS A 553 -33.09 8.04 -0.86
CA CYS A 553 -31.82 8.37 -0.23
C CYS A 553 -31.91 8.49 1.30
N LYS A 554 -33.11 8.60 1.92
CA LYS A 554 -33.25 8.54 3.40
C LYS A 554 -32.61 7.28 3.99
N TYR A 555 -32.52 6.23 3.19
CA TYR A 555 -31.83 5.00 3.53
C TYR A 555 -30.29 5.12 3.56
N THR A 556 -29.62 6.25 3.26
CA THR A 556 -28.19 6.42 3.58
C THR A 556 -27.94 6.52 5.09
N GLU A 557 -28.90 7.09 5.84
CA GLU A 557 -28.71 7.54 7.23
C GLU A 557 -29.36 6.60 8.26
N ASP A 558 -30.37 7.09 9.00
CA ASP A 558 -30.86 6.45 10.24
C ASP A 558 -31.99 5.46 10.02
N GLU A 559 -32.89 5.72 9.07
CA GLU A 559 -33.72 4.66 8.47
C GLU A 559 -32.85 3.57 7.83
N GLY A 560 -31.60 3.91 7.55
CA GLY A 560 -30.59 3.00 7.12
C GLY A 560 -29.98 2.09 8.20
N ARG A 561 -30.20 2.29 9.51
CA ARG A 561 -29.11 1.99 10.46
C ARG A 561 -28.93 0.54 10.97
N ASP A 562 -29.94 -0.02 11.63
CA ASP A 562 -29.75 -1.08 12.65
C ASP A 562 -30.17 -2.50 12.17
N VAL A 563 -29.92 -2.76 10.89
CA VAL A 563 -30.95 -3.36 10.04
C VAL A 563 -30.18 -3.98 8.82
N THR A 564 -30.52 -5.19 8.32
CA THR A 564 -29.69 -6.07 7.42
C THR A 564 -30.41 -6.92 6.34
N VAL A 565 -29.73 -7.19 5.22
CA VAL A 565 -30.05 -8.13 4.12
C VAL A 565 -29.09 -9.33 4.16
N ASP A 566 -29.62 -10.54 4.26
CA ASP A 566 -28.81 -11.74 4.44
C ASP A 566 -28.58 -12.50 3.12
N VAL A 567 -27.30 -12.60 2.74
CA VAL A 567 -26.88 -13.41 1.60
C VAL A 567 -26.58 -14.83 2.10
N ALA A 568 -27.42 -15.78 1.71
CA ALA A 568 -27.39 -17.15 2.22
C ALA A 568 -26.55 -18.08 1.33
N PHE A 569 -25.46 -18.57 1.92
CA PHE A 569 -24.60 -19.62 1.39
C PHE A 569 -24.90 -20.95 2.11
N PRO A 570 -24.51 -22.11 1.53
CA PRO A 570 -24.59 -23.39 2.23
C PRO A 570 -23.98 -23.33 3.64
N ASN A 571 -24.83 -23.51 4.65
CA ASN A 571 -24.49 -23.48 6.09
C ASN A 571 -23.90 -22.15 6.62
N LYS A 572 -24.09 -21.01 5.93
CA LYS A 572 -23.61 -19.70 6.39
C LYS A 572 -24.46 -18.55 5.87
N MET A 573 -24.88 -17.67 6.77
CA MET A 573 -25.40 -16.35 6.39
C MET A 573 -24.27 -15.33 6.48
N ASN A 574 -24.29 -14.35 5.57
CA ASN A 574 -23.41 -13.21 5.60
C ASN A 574 -24.30 -11.96 5.62
N ASN A 575 -24.30 -11.28 6.76
CA ASN A 575 -25.19 -10.18 7.06
C ASN A 575 -24.66 -8.92 6.35
N VAL A 576 -25.15 -8.77 5.12
CA VAL A 576 -25.02 -7.54 4.35
C VAL A 576 -26.20 -6.66 4.75
N PRO A 577 -26.19 -5.41 4.31
CA PRO A 577 -27.44 -4.64 4.43
C PRO A 577 -28.00 -3.97 3.09
N LEU A 578 -29.01 -3.05 3.14
CA LEU A 578 -29.65 -2.01 2.19
C LEU A 578 -29.48 -0.32 2.11
N ARG A 579 -28.86 0.82 2.73
CA ARG A 579 -27.75 1.60 3.60
C ARG A 579 -26.36 2.15 3.18
N LYS A 580 -25.23 1.54 3.63
CA LYS A 580 -24.02 2.24 4.20
C LYS A 580 -23.09 3.15 3.37
N LEU A 581 -22.72 2.97 2.10
CA LEU A 581 -23.17 2.03 1.10
C LEU A 581 -24.63 2.25 0.69
N VAL A 582 -25.04 3.45 0.37
CA VAL A 582 -26.15 3.72 -0.53
C VAL A 582 -25.47 4.57 -1.56
N VAL A 583 -25.80 4.38 -2.82
CA VAL A 583 -25.17 5.15 -3.88
C VAL A 583 -25.96 6.43 -4.08
N ASP A 584 -25.77 7.36 -3.15
CA ASP A 584 -25.98 8.78 -3.43
C ASP A 584 -25.00 9.20 -4.53
N THR A 585 -25.53 9.86 -5.55
CA THR A 585 -24.78 10.38 -6.70
C THR A 585 -24.29 11.81 -6.49
N GLY A 586 -24.68 12.44 -5.37
CA GLY A 586 -24.53 13.88 -5.13
C GLY A 586 -25.44 14.75 -6.01
N ASN A 587 -26.28 14.14 -6.85
CA ASN A 587 -27.19 14.84 -7.77
C ASN A 587 -28.53 14.08 -7.94
N PRO A 588 -29.37 14.04 -6.89
CA PRO A 588 -30.70 13.45 -6.96
C PRO A 588 -31.65 14.21 -7.91
N GLY A 589 -31.37 15.49 -8.20
CA GLY A 589 -32.15 16.30 -9.16
C GLY A 589 -32.07 15.73 -10.58
N LEU A 590 -30.87 15.34 -11.03
CA LEU A 590 -30.67 14.65 -12.32
C LEU A 590 -31.42 13.32 -12.37
N LEU A 591 -31.49 12.59 -11.26
CA LEU A 591 -32.20 11.31 -11.18
C LEU A 591 -33.73 11.47 -11.16
N LYS A 592 -34.29 12.56 -10.60
CA LYS A 592 -35.74 12.83 -10.71
C LYS A 592 -36.22 13.05 -12.15
N LEU A 593 -35.33 13.46 -13.08
CA LEU A 593 -35.66 13.55 -14.51
C LEU A 593 -35.98 12.19 -15.17
N LEU A 594 -35.76 11.07 -14.46
CA LEU A 594 -36.16 9.73 -14.89
C LEU A 594 -37.65 9.42 -14.65
N GLY A 595 -38.41 10.35 -14.04
CA GLY A 595 -39.83 10.16 -13.72
C GLY A 595 -40.09 9.35 -12.45
N LEU A 596 -39.08 9.22 -11.59
CA LEU A 596 -39.14 8.53 -10.29
C LEU A 596 -39.97 9.34 -9.28
N LYS A 597 -40.66 8.64 -8.37
CA LYS A 597 -41.46 9.22 -7.27
C LYS A 597 -40.70 9.34 -5.94
N LEU A 598 -39.44 8.88 -5.92
CA LEU A 598 -38.55 8.84 -4.77
C LEU A 598 -38.05 10.25 -4.41
N GLU A 599 -37.91 10.59 -3.12
CA GLU A 599 -37.66 11.96 -2.67
C GLU A 599 -36.63 12.02 -1.50
N PRO A 600 -35.31 11.94 -1.77
CA PRO A 600 -34.62 11.95 -3.08
C PRO A 600 -34.31 10.54 -3.63
N PRO A 601 -34.13 10.36 -4.96
CA PRO A 601 -33.70 9.09 -5.55
C PRO A 601 -32.19 8.82 -5.44
N CYS A 602 -31.82 7.60 -5.01
CA CYS A 602 -30.48 7.02 -4.95
C CYS A 602 -30.42 5.70 -5.77
N ILE A 603 -29.24 5.26 -6.22
CA ILE A 603 -29.11 4.06 -7.09
C ILE A 603 -29.06 2.78 -6.25
N PHE A 604 -30.13 1.96 -6.30
CA PHE A 604 -30.24 0.79 -5.44
C PHE A 604 -29.20 -0.32 -5.77
N GLY A 605 -28.67 -0.97 -4.72
CA GLY A 605 -27.58 -1.95 -4.82
C GLY A 605 -27.94 -3.30 -5.44
N LEU A 606 -29.08 -3.90 -5.08
CA LEU A 606 -29.43 -5.23 -5.58
C LEU A 606 -30.16 -5.08 -6.92
N GLN A 607 -29.41 -5.26 -8.00
CA GLN A 607 -29.85 -5.09 -9.38
C GLN A 607 -30.27 -6.44 -9.98
N GLY A 608 -31.30 -6.46 -10.81
CA GLY A 608 -31.78 -7.68 -11.49
C GLY A 608 -30.97 -7.97 -12.75
N THR A 609 -30.74 -9.25 -13.10
CA THR A 609 -30.00 -9.61 -14.33
C THR A 609 -30.64 -9.13 -15.62
N SER A 610 -31.95 -8.82 -15.64
CA SER A 610 -32.58 -8.16 -16.79
C SER A 610 -32.06 -6.74 -17.06
N ALA A 611 -31.37 -6.11 -16.10
CA ALA A 611 -30.70 -4.83 -16.27
C ALA A 611 -29.66 -4.86 -17.40
N ASN A 612 -28.89 -5.95 -17.45
CA ASN A 612 -27.60 -6.02 -18.17
C ASN A 612 -27.72 -6.76 -19.53
N ASN A 613 -28.88 -6.72 -20.18
CA ASN A 613 -29.15 -7.39 -21.48
C ASN A 613 -28.78 -8.91 -21.53
N SER A 614 -28.58 -9.56 -20.39
CA SER A 614 -27.93 -10.89 -20.30
C SER A 614 -28.95 -12.04 -20.34
N THR A 615 -29.76 -12.09 -21.40
CA THR A 615 -30.97 -12.92 -21.53
C THR A 615 -30.75 -14.43 -21.75
N GLY A 616 -29.60 -14.98 -21.38
CA GLY A 616 -29.25 -16.39 -21.68
C GLY A 616 -28.67 -17.22 -20.53
N ASN A 617 -27.94 -16.63 -19.58
CA ASN A 617 -27.21 -17.37 -18.56
C ASN A 617 -27.74 -17.06 -17.15
N ARG A 618 -28.04 -18.10 -16.35
CA ARG A 618 -28.35 -17.96 -14.92
C ARG A 618 -27.05 -17.77 -14.12
N PHE A 619 -26.58 -16.53 -14.01
CA PHE A 619 -25.44 -16.18 -13.16
C PHE A 619 -25.76 -14.98 -12.26
N VAL A 620 -25.04 -14.90 -11.16
CA VAL A 620 -25.09 -13.85 -10.13
C VAL A 620 -23.70 -13.26 -9.99
N ILE A 621 -23.59 -11.96 -9.70
CA ILE A 621 -22.34 -11.26 -9.38
C ILE A 621 -22.45 -10.68 -7.98
N VAL A 622 -21.58 -11.13 -7.09
CA VAL A 622 -21.41 -10.61 -5.73
C VAL A 622 -20.36 -9.50 -5.76
N GLY A 623 -20.79 -8.24 -5.66
CA GLY A 623 -19.95 -7.06 -5.83
C GLY A 623 -19.20 -6.61 -4.58
N SER A 624 -18.45 -5.50 -4.70
CA SER A 624 -17.81 -4.77 -3.59
C SER A 624 -18.76 -4.49 -2.41
N ASN A 625 -20.07 -4.43 -2.68
CA ASN A 625 -21.11 -4.28 -1.69
C ASN A 625 -21.10 -5.37 -0.62
N VAL A 626 -21.49 -6.59 -1.01
CA VAL A 626 -21.56 -7.76 -0.15
C VAL A 626 -20.18 -8.09 0.41
N LEU A 627 -19.13 -7.89 -0.40
CA LEU A 627 -17.73 -8.10 -0.03
C LEU A 627 -17.18 -7.10 1.01
N ARG A 628 -17.92 -6.05 1.40
CA ARG A 628 -17.58 -5.21 2.59
C ARG A 628 -18.17 -5.70 3.90
N SER A 629 -19.15 -6.62 3.85
CA SER A 629 -19.60 -7.38 5.03
C SER A 629 -18.92 -8.75 5.16
N ALA A 630 -18.21 -9.21 4.12
CA ALA A 630 -17.58 -10.51 4.06
C ALA A 630 -16.04 -10.43 4.05
N HIS A 631 -15.37 -11.27 4.83
CA HIS A 631 -13.99 -11.66 4.53
C HIS A 631 -14.05 -12.94 3.68
N VAL A 632 -13.44 -12.89 2.49
CA VAL A 632 -13.50 -13.97 1.51
C VAL A 632 -12.11 -14.53 1.26
N VAL A 633 -11.99 -15.86 1.20
CA VAL A 633 -10.75 -16.61 0.96
C VAL A 633 -10.87 -17.35 -0.35
N TYR A 634 -10.08 -16.98 -1.34
CA TYR A 634 -10.05 -17.57 -2.67
C TYR A 634 -8.93 -18.60 -2.73
N ASN A 635 -9.26 -19.88 -2.89
CA ASN A 635 -8.29 -20.99 -2.87
C ASN A 635 -8.27 -21.70 -4.23
N ALA A 636 -7.32 -21.32 -5.10
CA ALA A 636 -7.14 -21.90 -6.43
C ALA A 636 -6.64 -23.34 -6.37
N THR A 637 -5.82 -23.67 -5.36
CA THR A 637 -5.24 -25.02 -5.17
C THR A 637 -6.31 -26.06 -4.89
N ASN A 638 -7.19 -25.85 -3.90
CA ASN A 638 -8.25 -26.81 -3.56
C ASN A 638 -9.53 -26.62 -4.39
N LYS A 639 -9.56 -25.63 -5.31
CA LYS A 639 -10.76 -25.16 -6.02
C LYS A 639 -11.92 -24.91 -5.04
N GLN A 640 -11.69 -24.01 -4.07
CA GLN A 640 -12.64 -23.64 -3.01
C GLN A 640 -12.74 -22.11 -2.86
N VAL A 641 -13.84 -21.62 -2.29
CA VAL A 641 -13.93 -20.29 -1.66
C VAL A 641 -14.40 -20.43 -0.21
N GLY A 642 -13.67 -19.85 0.73
CA GLY A 642 -14.12 -19.63 2.10
C GLY A 642 -14.84 -18.28 2.22
N ILE A 643 -15.95 -18.23 2.96
CA ILE A 643 -16.66 -16.98 3.26
C ILE A 643 -17.10 -16.89 4.72
N ILE A 644 -17.02 -15.69 5.29
CA ILE A 644 -17.35 -15.38 6.69
C ILE A 644 -17.61 -13.88 6.89
N GLN A 645 -18.43 -13.54 7.90
CA GLN A 645 -18.67 -12.17 8.32
C GLN A 645 -17.34 -11.44 8.65
N ALA A 646 -17.14 -10.27 8.06
CA ALA A 646 -16.01 -9.39 8.31
C ALA A 646 -16.11 -8.72 9.69
N ASN A 647 -14.98 -8.60 10.38
CA ASN A 647 -14.84 -7.79 11.59
C ASN A 647 -14.59 -6.32 11.19
N VAL A 648 -15.66 -5.66 10.73
CA VAL A 648 -15.59 -4.32 10.12
C VAL A 648 -15.16 -3.27 11.15
N GLY A 649 -14.08 -2.53 10.84
CA GLY A 649 -13.45 -1.58 11.78
C GLY A 649 -12.35 -2.19 12.64
N SER A 650 -12.05 -3.49 12.52
CA SER A 650 -10.94 -4.14 13.22
C SER A 650 -9.59 -3.51 12.83
N THR A 651 -8.92 -2.91 13.83
CA THR A 651 -7.55 -2.41 13.69
C THR A 651 -6.51 -3.45 14.12
N SER A 652 -6.89 -4.51 14.85
CA SER A 652 -6.03 -5.63 15.27
C SER A 652 -5.56 -6.48 14.10
N CYS A 653 -4.54 -7.31 14.30
CA CYS A 653 -3.95 -8.16 13.27
C CYS A 653 -3.43 -9.50 13.82
N ASN A 654 -3.74 -10.62 13.17
CA ASN A 654 -3.13 -11.93 13.44
C ASN A 654 -3.19 -12.81 12.18
N ILE A 655 -2.08 -12.84 11.43
CA ILE A 655 -2.02 -13.50 10.12
C ILE A 655 -1.55 -14.96 10.23
N VAL A 656 -2.37 -15.87 9.71
CA VAL A 656 -2.10 -17.31 9.60
C VAL A 656 -1.84 -17.68 8.14
N GLY A 657 -0.72 -18.37 7.88
CA GLY A 657 -0.33 -18.85 6.55
C GLY A 657 -1.15 -20.06 6.07
N LEU A 658 -1.52 -20.04 4.79
CA LEU A 658 -2.21 -21.14 4.10
C LEU A 658 -1.16 -22.13 3.57
N LYS A 659 -0.82 -23.13 4.38
CA LYS A 659 0.20 -24.14 4.06
C LYS A 659 -0.10 -24.96 2.82
N ALA A 660 0.85 -25.72 2.30
CA ALA A 660 0.56 -26.75 1.29
C ALA A 660 -0.31 -27.91 1.87
N GLY A 661 -1.06 -28.61 1.00
CA GLY A 661 -1.61 -29.95 1.26
C GLY A 661 -2.82 -30.10 2.21
N THR A 662 -3.20 -29.10 3.00
CA THR A 662 -4.38 -29.19 3.89
C THR A 662 -5.66 -28.71 3.20
N ASP A 663 -6.84 -29.07 3.73
CA ASP A 663 -8.04 -28.27 3.48
C ASP A 663 -7.94 -26.85 4.06
N SER A 664 -8.88 -25.99 3.67
CA SER A 664 -8.93 -24.60 4.13
C SER A 664 -8.96 -24.54 5.68
N PRO A 665 -8.19 -23.65 6.34
CA PRO A 665 -7.92 -23.80 7.77
C PRO A 665 -9.16 -23.73 8.65
N ALA A 666 -9.28 -24.68 9.59
CA ALA A 666 -10.25 -24.64 10.68
C ALA A 666 -9.82 -23.63 11.77
N VAL A 667 -9.59 -22.39 11.36
CA VAL A 667 -9.16 -21.28 12.21
C VAL A 667 -10.37 -20.40 12.51
N THR A 668 -10.67 -20.24 13.78
CA THR A 668 -11.71 -19.33 14.27
C THR A 668 -11.16 -17.90 14.28
N GLY A 669 -11.97 -16.96 13.82
CA GLY A 669 -11.67 -15.52 13.90
C GLY A 669 -11.91 -14.95 15.29
N ALA A 670 -11.98 -13.63 15.39
CA ALA A 670 -12.34 -12.93 16.61
C ALA A 670 -13.69 -13.42 17.18
N ASN A 671 -13.78 -13.47 18.51
CA ASN A 671 -15.03 -13.73 19.22
C ASN A 671 -16.02 -12.57 18.97
N ALA A 672 -17.31 -12.89 18.79
CA ALA A 672 -18.35 -11.92 18.41
C ALA A 672 -18.68 -10.83 19.48
N ASN A 673 -17.96 -10.81 20.61
CA ASN A 673 -18.25 -9.97 21.79
C ASN A 673 -17.24 -8.82 21.98
N GLN A 674 -16.61 -8.30 20.92
CA GLN A 674 -15.76 -7.10 20.97
C GLN A 674 -16.16 -5.99 19.97
N THR A 675 -17.46 -5.80 19.80
CA THR A 675 -18.02 -4.48 19.43
C THR A 675 -18.91 -3.99 20.57
N ASN A 676 -18.92 -2.67 20.82
CA ASN A 676 -19.79 -2.07 21.83
C ASN A 676 -21.25 -2.09 21.36
N ASN A 677 -21.93 -3.22 21.57
CA ASN A 677 -23.38 -3.37 21.53
C ASN A 677 -23.77 -4.36 22.63
N GLN A 678 -24.80 -4.03 23.43
CA GLN A 678 -25.32 -4.96 24.44
C GLN A 678 -26.01 -6.15 23.77
N PRO A 679 -25.98 -7.36 24.39
CA PRO A 679 -26.75 -8.49 23.89
C PRO A 679 -28.25 -8.18 23.97
N ARG A 680 -28.95 -8.28 22.83
CA ARG A 680 -30.42 -8.41 22.82
C ARG A 680 -30.80 -9.87 23.00
N SER A 681 -31.87 -10.09 23.77
CA SER A 681 -32.36 -11.40 24.18
C SER A 681 -32.86 -12.25 23.01
N GLU A 682 -32.69 -13.57 23.13
CA GLU A 682 -33.35 -14.56 22.27
C GLU A 682 -34.88 -14.38 22.32
N GLY A 683 -35.49 -14.09 21.16
CA GLY A 683 -36.93 -13.95 21.00
C GLY A 683 -37.49 -15.07 20.13
N ASN A 684 -38.14 -16.07 20.75
CA ASN A 684 -38.81 -17.14 20.00
C ASN A 684 -39.93 -16.56 19.12
N SER A 685 -39.78 -16.66 17.80
CA SER A 685 -40.85 -16.42 16.81
C SER A 685 -40.56 -17.21 15.54
N ALA A 686 -41.21 -18.35 15.37
CA ALA A 686 -41.16 -19.10 14.13
C ALA A 686 -42.02 -18.41 13.06
N GLY A 687 -41.40 -17.98 11.95
CA GLY A 687 -42.06 -17.47 10.75
C GLY A 687 -41.83 -18.42 9.57
N ASP A 688 -42.82 -18.56 8.69
CA ASP A 688 -42.89 -19.69 7.75
C ASP A 688 -41.72 -19.77 6.74
N MET A 689 -40.97 -20.87 6.84
CA MET A 689 -39.86 -21.19 5.96
C MET A 689 -40.37 -21.81 4.64
N VAL A 690 -40.60 -20.97 3.62
CA VAL A 690 -41.02 -21.42 2.27
C VAL A 690 -39.83 -22.04 1.51
N THR A 691 -39.43 -23.27 1.89
CA THR A 691 -38.40 -24.03 1.16
C THR A 691 -38.90 -24.47 -0.22
N ARG A 692 -38.38 -23.85 -1.29
CA ARG A 692 -38.25 -24.49 -2.60
C ARG A 692 -36.77 -24.63 -2.96
N ARG A 693 -36.23 -25.85 -2.82
CA ARG A 693 -34.84 -26.16 -3.17
C ARG A 693 -34.62 -25.97 -4.68
N CYS A 694 -33.69 -25.10 -5.05
CA CYS A 694 -33.15 -24.97 -6.40
C CYS A 694 -31.65 -24.65 -6.29
N VAL A 695 -30.79 -25.56 -6.74
CA VAL A 695 -29.33 -25.42 -6.66
C VAL A 695 -28.81 -24.83 -7.97
N TRP A 696 -28.24 -23.62 -7.93
CA TRP A 696 -27.72 -22.92 -9.11
C TRP A 696 -26.37 -22.24 -8.85
N THR A 697 -25.65 -21.93 -9.92
CA THR A 697 -24.27 -21.43 -9.91
C THR A 697 -24.20 -19.90 -9.80
N VAL A 698 -23.35 -19.42 -8.89
CA VAL A 698 -23.07 -18.00 -8.64
C VAL A 698 -21.58 -17.73 -8.80
N ALA A 699 -21.20 -16.68 -9.53
CA ALA A 699 -19.80 -16.31 -9.70
C ALA A 699 -19.42 -15.16 -8.77
N ILE A 700 -18.44 -15.40 -7.89
CA ILE A 700 -17.81 -14.35 -7.08
C ILE A 700 -16.73 -13.71 -7.97
N ILE A 701 -17.19 -12.88 -8.90
CA ILE A 701 -16.34 -12.18 -9.86
C ILE A 701 -15.84 -10.89 -9.22
N LEU A 702 -14.52 -10.77 -9.03
CA LEU A 702 -13.89 -9.50 -8.67
C LEU A 702 -13.86 -8.56 -9.90
N SER A 703 -15.01 -8.00 -10.28
CA SER A 703 -15.12 -7.06 -11.40
C SER A 703 -15.04 -5.61 -10.92
N THR A 704 -13.86 -4.99 -11.04
CA THR A 704 -13.72 -3.53 -11.00
C THR A 704 -14.38 -2.91 -12.24
N VAL A 705 -15.66 -2.53 -12.10
CA VAL A 705 -16.38 -1.79 -13.14
C VAL A 705 -15.89 -0.34 -13.14
N VAL A 706 -14.96 -0.03 -14.04
CA VAL A 706 -14.56 1.35 -14.33
C VAL A 706 -15.66 2.01 -15.14
N PHE A 707 -16.41 2.91 -14.52
CA PHE A 707 -17.24 3.89 -15.23
C PHE A 707 -16.36 5.04 -15.74
N PRO A 708 -16.67 5.64 -16.91
CA PRO A 708 -16.15 6.95 -17.28
C PRO A 708 -16.85 8.05 -16.46
N ASP A 709 -16.20 9.21 -16.34
CA ASP A 709 -16.79 10.41 -15.75
C ASP A 709 -17.98 10.93 -16.60
N ILE A 710 -18.90 11.65 -15.94
CA ILE A 710 -19.98 12.46 -16.53
C ILE A 710 -19.81 13.89 -16.02
#